data_AF-A0A7Z6MT33-F1
#
_entry.id   AF-A0A7Z6MT33-F1
#
_cell.length_a   1.000
_cell.length_b   1.000
_cell.length_c   1.000
_cell.angle_alpha   90.00
_cell.angle_beta   90.00
_cell.angle_gamma   90.00
#
_symmetry.space_group_name_H-M   'P 1'
#
loop_
_entity.id
_entity.type
_entity.pdbx_description
1 polymer ?
#
loop_
_entity_poly.entity_id
_entity_poly.type
_entity_poly.pdbx_seq_one_letter_code
_entity_poly.pdbx_strand_id
1 'polypeptide(L)'
;MSFLKRVQHQKISRPNQHSFNPGLWNAAFDPDAADEQDKSLHQAGLWFYRAFGELRKQLSFAADRQVPKKNKLLAFITHANLNAMMYEHAAKEIRENIGDLDPAQITRQQLVPKLSDNQGTEHSIDEVAQADIDGLQMPIQMVLAEKGDASEPDITTTHFDLKRVAHDYQLGAFYGVLEEHWEDCLWNDYRFEHGARILLTPGNQHFAAWKVISQFRRNILVHSKTTARIMHFSRHYTQNTHTELGIVRPVCAITHLEGATHYHLADDTNVQRSALATYLITHEALEPYYNEYSAFQAPKLDGATINDVVRCWAVLCSLARCLLDTPKAPPETQLGDSLLVHVAAPMVDRTALLNAVSKSLGVDLVRSQALIDFLTFDHTDKSDTGKNELWTQPLIPYTDDKLLVLFTPLLWGTTERNVNIWLRQMGADLAARGSSFETHVRQVLERYARDSRLKKHIRIMPHAFTFNLPKTGKPPYEDIDLLMLIGSTLVVGEVKCFLQPADTLSTFKHRDKVIDACAQLARKIERIQQHEKSFRKQCLKANFPLPEKLSIQPVVLLNGPAHCGIPYEGIPIVDTLILSTFLTGVIRQNITETVDGVIAEEQIHLYADLSGAEANLADYLSAPPQLAYIKTGLTLQESNRQHIAQPIEAISYRYFEVVL
;
A
#
# COMPACT_ATOMS: atom_id res chain seq x y z
N MET A 1 23.07 25.25 2.57
CA MET A 1 21.98 24.24 2.43
C MET A 1 21.34 24.50 1.08
N SER A 2 21.34 23.51 0.18
CA SER A 2 20.84 23.67 -1.20
C SER A 2 19.37 24.07 -1.26
N PHE A 3 18.94 24.59 -2.41
CA PHE A 3 17.55 25.00 -2.62
C PHE A 3 16.60 23.81 -2.44
N LEU A 4 16.89 22.68 -3.08
CA LEU A 4 16.19 21.41 -2.93
C LEU A 4 15.98 21.03 -1.46
N LYS A 5 17.06 21.03 -0.66
CA LYS A 5 16.96 20.66 0.76
C LYS A 5 16.05 21.62 1.51
N ARG A 6 16.02 22.92 1.19
CA ARG A 6 15.13 23.89 1.85
C ARG A 6 13.66 23.60 1.54
N VAL A 7 13.34 23.24 0.31
CA VAL A 7 11.98 22.82 -0.09
C VAL A 7 11.58 21.49 0.57
N GLN A 8 12.47 20.49 0.57
CA GLN A 8 12.25 19.19 1.21
C GLN A 8 11.92 19.33 2.71
N HIS A 9 12.64 20.20 3.42
CA HIS A 9 12.42 20.49 4.85
C HIS A 9 11.31 21.54 5.11
N GLN A 10 10.50 21.87 4.10
CA GLN A 10 9.38 22.82 4.20
C GLN A 10 9.80 24.22 4.71
N LYS A 11 11.06 24.62 4.53
CA LYS A 11 11.52 25.99 4.80
C LYS A 11 11.06 26.98 3.72
N ILE A 12 10.58 26.45 2.59
CA ILE A 12 9.99 27.17 1.46
C ILE A 12 8.70 26.42 1.11
N SER A 13 7.60 27.15 0.92
CA SER A 13 6.32 26.56 0.50
C SER A 13 6.45 25.84 -0.83
N ARG A 14 5.74 24.71 -0.98
CA ARG A 14 5.64 23.91 -2.21
C ARG A 14 4.53 24.42 -3.13
N PRO A 15 4.60 24.21 -4.46
CA PRO A 15 3.65 24.75 -5.44
C PRO A 15 2.20 24.26 -5.29
N ASN A 16 1.97 23.12 -4.66
CA ASN A 16 0.62 22.63 -4.33
C ASN A 16 0.05 23.22 -3.03
N GLN A 17 0.84 23.96 -2.25
CA GLN A 17 0.39 24.58 -1.00
C GLN A 17 -0.22 25.95 -1.23
N HIS A 18 -1.27 26.29 -0.47
CA HIS A 18 -1.89 27.62 -0.51
C HIS A 18 -0.92 28.75 -0.13
N SER A 19 0.09 28.48 0.69
CA SER A 19 1.12 29.45 1.11
C SER A 19 2.21 29.68 0.06
N PHE A 20 2.14 29.05 -1.11
CA PHE A 20 3.10 29.26 -2.18
C PHE A 20 3.04 30.69 -2.73
N ASN A 21 4.20 31.30 -2.94
CA ASN A 21 4.31 32.60 -3.56
C ASN A 21 5.49 32.61 -4.55
N PRO A 22 5.26 32.86 -5.85
CA PRO A 22 6.33 32.89 -6.85
C PRO A 22 7.45 33.90 -6.57
N GLY A 23 7.13 35.04 -5.96
CA GLY A 23 8.13 36.06 -5.59
C GLY A 23 9.07 35.56 -4.49
N LEU A 24 8.53 34.95 -3.43
CA LEU A 24 9.32 34.33 -2.37
C LEU A 24 10.12 33.12 -2.88
N TRP A 25 9.54 32.35 -3.81
CA TRP A 25 10.22 31.23 -4.47
C TRP A 25 11.47 31.68 -5.24
N ASN A 26 11.32 32.71 -6.07
CA ASN A 26 12.43 33.29 -6.84
C ASN A 26 13.49 33.94 -5.94
N ALA A 27 13.08 34.67 -4.90
CA ALA A 27 14.00 35.29 -3.95
C ALA A 27 14.78 34.26 -3.13
N ALA A 28 14.23 33.05 -2.94
CA ALA A 28 14.90 31.98 -2.21
C ALA A 28 15.92 31.20 -3.04
N PHE A 29 15.93 31.37 -4.37
CA PHE A 29 16.82 30.68 -5.30
C PHE A 29 18.05 31.54 -5.61
N ASP A 30 19.24 30.93 -5.47
CA ASP A 30 20.52 31.56 -5.79
C ASP A 30 21.12 30.88 -7.02
N PRO A 31 21.10 31.52 -8.21
CA PRO A 31 21.58 30.91 -9.45
C PRO A 31 23.08 30.63 -9.46
N ASP A 32 23.87 31.38 -8.70
CA ASP A 32 25.33 31.26 -8.68
C ASP A 32 25.79 30.09 -7.79
N ALA A 33 24.96 29.70 -6.81
CA ALA A 33 25.21 28.58 -5.90
C ALA A 33 24.43 27.30 -6.27
N ALA A 34 23.52 27.35 -7.24
CA ALA A 34 22.63 26.25 -7.60
C ALA A 34 23.29 25.22 -8.53
N ASP A 35 23.15 23.94 -8.17
CA ASP A 35 23.43 22.83 -9.08
C ASP A 35 22.29 22.63 -10.11
N GLU A 36 22.46 21.68 -11.02
CA GLU A 36 21.46 21.39 -12.05
C GLU A 36 20.13 20.88 -11.47
N GLN A 37 20.16 20.20 -10.32
CA GLN A 37 18.95 19.74 -9.65
C GLN A 37 18.18 20.90 -9.04
N ASP A 38 18.87 21.84 -8.38
CA ASP A 38 18.29 23.06 -7.82
C ASP A 38 17.66 23.92 -8.93
N LYS A 39 18.36 24.11 -10.07
CA LYS A 39 17.84 24.84 -11.24
C LYS A 39 16.59 24.18 -11.81
N SER A 40 16.64 22.86 -12.01
CA SER A 40 15.53 22.09 -12.55
C SER A 40 14.29 22.14 -11.64
N LEU A 41 14.49 21.98 -10.32
CA LEU A 41 13.40 22.06 -9.33
C LEU A 41 12.81 23.47 -9.25
N HIS A 42 13.64 24.52 -9.32
CA HIS A 42 13.18 25.91 -9.31
C HIS A 42 12.20 26.19 -10.46
N GLN A 43 12.57 25.79 -11.68
CA GLN A 43 11.72 25.93 -12.87
C GLN A 43 10.45 25.08 -12.77
N ALA A 44 10.58 23.83 -12.32
CA ALA A 44 9.45 22.94 -12.11
C ALA A 44 8.43 23.58 -11.15
N GLY A 45 8.88 24.13 -10.02
CA GLY A 45 7.98 24.70 -9.01
C GLY A 45 7.09 25.83 -9.55
N LEU A 46 7.63 26.72 -10.37
CA LEU A 46 6.84 27.78 -11.00
C LEU A 46 5.81 27.24 -11.99
N TRP A 47 6.20 26.24 -12.79
CA TRP A 47 5.32 25.62 -13.77
C TRP A 47 4.19 24.84 -13.10
N PHE A 48 4.50 23.99 -12.11
CA PHE A 48 3.51 23.20 -11.37
C PHE A 48 2.52 24.09 -10.63
N TYR A 49 2.96 25.18 -10.00
CA TYR A 49 2.06 26.13 -9.34
C TYR A 49 1.01 26.70 -10.31
N ARG A 50 1.45 27.12 -11.51
CA ARG A 50 0.55 27.59 -12.56
C ARG A 50 -0.41 26.49 -13.00
N ALA A 51 0.10 25.29 -13.29
CA ALA A 51 -0.71 24.16 -13.73
C ALA A 51 -1.79 23.78 -12.70
N PHE A 52 -1.43 23.67 -11.42
CA PHE A 52 -2.38 23.44 -10.33
C PHE A 52 -3.43 24.55 -10.21
N GLY A 53 -3.04 25.80 -10.48
CA GLY A 53 -3.96 26.94 -10.50
C GLY A 53 -4.98 26.85 -11.64
N GLU A 54 -4.54 26.48 -12.84
CA GLU A 54 -5.40 26.37 -14.02
C GLU A 54 -6.39 25.20 -13.92
N LEU A 55 -6.00 24.06 -13.34
CA LEU A 55 -6.92 22.94 -13.11
C LEU A 55 -8.05 23.33 -12.15
N ARG A 56 -7.71 23.98 -11.02
CA ARG A 56 -8.70 24.41 -10.03
C ARG A 56 -9.72 25.41 -10.59
N LYS A 57 -9.32 26.27 -11.53
CA LYS A 57 -10.21 27.24 -12.19
C LYS A 57 -11.20 26.59 -13.16
N GLN A 58 -10.89 25.39 -13.67
CA GLN A 58 -11.70 24.68 -14.65
C GLN A 58 -12.75 23.76 -14.03
N LEU A 59 -12.69 23.53 -12.71
CA LEU A 59 -13.75 22.83 -12.00
C LEU A 59 -15.09 23.52 -12.24
N SER A 60 -15.99 22.81 -12.89
CA SER A 60 -17.23 23.35 -13.41
C SER A 60 -18.40 23.03 -12.47
N PHE A 61 -18.47 21.82 -11.92
CA PHE A 61 -19.57 21.33 -11.11
C PHE A 61 -19.34 21.58 -9.62
N ALA A 62 -18.15 21.23 -9.12
CA ALA A 62 -17.74 21.47 -7.74
C ALA A 62 -17.80 22.96 -7.38
N ALA A 63 -17.40 23.84 -8.31
CA ALA A 63 -17.39 25.29 -8.11
C ALA A 63 -18.72 25.99 -8.31
N ASP A 64 -19.76 25.28 -8.78
CA ASP A 64 -21.05 25.89 -9.09
C ASP A 64 -21.82 26.25 -7.81
N ARG A 65 -21.94 27.54 -7.53
CA ARG A 65 -22.68 28.03 -6.35
C ARG A 65 -24.19 27.86 -6.46
N GLN A 66 -24.71 27.56 -7.65
CA GLN A 66 -26.14 27.31 -7.85
C GLN A 66 -26.53 25.87 -7.50
N VAL A 67 -25.57 24.96 -7.42
CA VAL A 67 -25.83 23.56 -7.04
C VAL A 67 -25.66 23.44 -5.51
N PRO A 68 -26.68 22.97 -4.79
CA PRO A 68 -26.60 22.71 -3.35
C PRO A 68 -25.44 21.77 -2.98
N LYS A 69 -24.82 21.97 -1.81
CA LYS A 69 -23.69 21.15 -1.34
C LYS A 69 -24.05 19.68 -1.29
N LYS A 70 -25.23 19.36 -0.74
CA LYS A 70 -25.73 17.98 -0.64
C LYS A 70 -25.86 17.30 -2.01
N ASN A 71 -26.30 18.05 -3.01
CA ASN A 71 -26.46 17.54 -4.38
C ASN A 71 -25.11 17.29 -5.04
N LYS A 72 -24.12 18.16 -4.78
CA LYS A 72 -22.76 17.93 -5.25
C LYS A 72 -22.18 16.64 -4.69
N LEU A 73 -22.31 16.42 -3.38
CA LEU A 73 -21.85 15.19 -2.72
C LEU A 73 -22.49 13.95 -3.35
N LEU A 74 -23.83 13.94 -3.48
CA LEU A 74 -24.54 12.83 -4.09
C LEU A 74 -24.06 12.55 -5.52
N ALA A 75 -23.85 13.57 -6.34
CA ALA A 75 -23.42 13.41 -7.73
C ALA A 75 -22.01 12.79 -7.82
N PHE A 76 -21.07 13.30 -7.02
CA PHE A 76 -19.70 12.77 -7.00
C PHE A 76 -19.65 11.34 -6.45
N ILE A 77 -20.37 11.03 -5.37
CA ILE A 77 -20.44 9.65 -4.83
C ILE A 77 -21.15 8.71 -5.80
N THR A 78 -22.19 9.16 -6.49
CA THR A 78 -22.87 8.39 -7.55
C THR A 78 -21.87 8.00 -8.63
N HIS A 79 -21.06 8.95 -9.11
CA HIS A 79 -20.05 8.67 -10.12
C HIS A 79 -19.02 7.65 -9.63
N ALA A 80 -18.45 7.85 -8.42
CA ALA A 80 -17.50 6.92 -7.80
C ALA A 80 -18.06 5.49 -7.72
N ASN A 81 -19.29 5.36 -7.22
CA ASN A 81 -19.89 4.06 -6.96
C ASN A 81 -20.36 3.38 -8.25
N LEU A 82 -20.73 4.13 -9.30
CA LEU A 82 -20.95 3.56 -10.64
C LEU A 82 -19.66 2.96 -11.21
N ASN A 83 -18.51 3.62 -11.02
CA ASN A 83 -17.21 3.09 -11.40
C ASN A 83 -16.90 1.80 -10.60
N ALA A 84 -17.12 1.79 -9.29
CA ALA A 84 -16.95 0.60 -8.46
C ALA A 84 -17.83 -0.59 -8.93
N MET A 85 -19.08 -0.32 -9.31
CA MET A 85 -19.99 -1.33 -9.87
C MET A 85 -19.45 -1.92 -11.18
N MET A 86 -18.89 -1.07 -12.05
CA MET A 86 -18.25 -1.51 -13.29
C MET A 86 -17.04 -2.41 -13.01
N TYR A 87 -16.21 -2.07 -12.01
CA TYR A 87 -15.07 -2.90 -11.62
C TYR A 87 -15.51 -4.29 -11.13
N GLU A 88 -16.53 -4.35 -10.27
CA GLU A 88 -17.10 -5.62 -9.78
C GLU A 88 -17.66 -6.48 -10.92
N HIS A 89 -18.34 -5.85 -11.88
CA HIS A 89 -18.84 -6.54 -13.08
C HIS A 89 -17.68 -7.12 -13.91
N ALA A 90 -16.69 -6.30 -14.24
CA ALA A 90 -15.52 -6.72 -15.02
C ALA A 90 -14.77 -7.86 -14.30
N ALA A 91 -14.59 -7.75 -12.98
CA ALA A 91 -13.94 -8.79 -12.19
C ALA A 91 -14.73 -10.10 -12.17
N LYS A 92 -16.07 -10.02 -12.16
CA LYS A 92 -16.95 -11.19 -12.27
C LYS A 92 -16.84 -11.84 -13.64
N GLU A 93 -16.89 -11.06 -14.72
CA GLU A 93 -16.71 -11.57 -16.09
C GLU A 93 -15.35 -12.24 -16.28
N ILE A 94 -14.27 -11.64 -15.78
CA ILE A 94 -12.93 -12.26 -15.81
C ILE A 94 -12.96 -13.61 -15.08
N ARG A 95 -13.55 -13.68 -13.87
CA ARG A 95 -13.67 -14.93 -13.10
C ARG A 95 -14.46 -16.00 -13.83
N GLU A 96 -15.54 -15.63 -14.52
CA GLU A 96 -16.39 -16.56 -15.26
C GLU A 96 -15.72 -17.06 -16.56
N ASN A 97 -14.89 -16.23 -17.20
CA ASN A 97 -14.23 -16.53 -18.48
C ASN A 97 -12.83 -17.19 -18.34
N ILE A 98 -12.36 -17.44 -17.12
CA ILE A 98 -11.05 -18.06 -16.85
C ILE A 98 -11.04 -19.58 -17.12
N GLY A 99 -12.20 -20.23 -17.16
CA GLY A 99 -12.32 -21.70 -17.16
C GLY A 99 -11.67 -22.43 -18.35
N ASP A 100 -11.56 -21.76 -19.51
CA ASP A 100 -11.02 -22.35 -20.75
C ASP A 100 -9.58 -21.91 -21.08
N LEU A 101 -8.96 -21.10 -20.22
CA LEU A 101 -7.62 -20.56 -20.44
C LEU A 101 -6.53 -21.51 -19.93
N ASP A 102 -5.33 -21.41 -20.52
CA ASP A 102 -4.18 -22.15 -19.98
C ASP A 102 -3.75 -21.60 -18.60
N PRO A 103 -3.12 -22.41 -17.72
CA PRO A 103 -2.76 -21.98 -16.37
C PRO A 103 -1.89 -20.71 -16.29
N ALA A 104 -1.06 -20.43 -17.31
CA ALA A 104 -0.23 -19.24 -17.35
C ALA A 104 -1.06 -17.99 -17.68
N GLN A 105 -2.03 -18.11 -18.58
CA GLN A 105 -3.01 -17.05 -18.90
C GLN A 105 -3.94 -16.77 -17.71
N ILE A 106 -4.41 -17.83 -17.02
CA ILE A 106 -5.17 -17.70 -15.77
C ILE A 106 -4.37 -16.89 -14.75
N THR A 107 -3.11 -17.28 -14.53
CA THR A 107 -2.22 -16.60 -13.57
C THR A 107 -2.02 -15.13 -13.98
N ARG A 108 -1.79 -14.82 -15.25
CA ARG A 108 -1.64 -13.43 -15.73
C ARG A 108 -2.91 -12.60 -15.50
N GLN A 109 -4.08 -13.12 -15.84
CA GLN A 109 -5.36 -12.42 -15.66
C GLN A 109 -5.74 -12.25 -14.19
N GLN A 110 -5.33 -13.18 -13.32
CA GLN A 110 -5.53 -13.06 -11.88
C GLN A 110 -4.50 -12.15 -11.19
N LEU A 111 -3.28 -12.04 -11.73
CA LEU A 111 -2.23 -11.16 -11.21
C LEU A 111 -2.57 -9.69 -11.44
N VAL A 112 -3.08 -9.36 -12.62
CA VAL A 112 -3.45 -8.00 -13.03
C VAL A 112 -4.72 -8.11 -13.87
N PRO A 113 -5.91 -8.13 -13.25
CA PRO A 113 -7.16 -8.12 -14.00
C PRO A 113 -7.24 -6.81 -14.78
N LYS A 114 -7.55 -6.90 -16.07
CA LYS A 114 -7.58 -5.73 -16.96
C LYS A 114 -8.96 -5.49 -17.54
N LEU A 115 -9.26 -4.22 -17.76
CA LEU A 115 -10.43 -3.74 -18.50
C LEU A 115 -9.96 -2.95 -19.72
N SER A 116 -10.67 -3.10 -20.84
CA SER A 116 -10.42 -2.29 -22.02
C SER A 116 -11.24 -1.00 -21.94
N ASP A 117 -10.62 0.14 -22.19
CA ASP A 117 -11.36 1.38 -22.38
C ASP A 117 -12.09 1.42 -23.73
N ASN A 118 -12.87 2.48 -23.97
CA ASN A 118 -13.62 2.66 -25.21
C ASN A 118 -12.74 2.76 -26.48
N GLN A 119 -11.41 2.88 -26.33
CA GLN A 119 -10.44 2.91 -27.42
C GLN A 119 -9.71 1.56 -27.58
N GLY A 120 -10.05 0.56 -26.76
CA GLY A 120 -9.42 -0.76 -26.76
C GLY A 120 -8.09 -0.81 -26.00
N THR A 121 -7.71 0.25 -25.27
CA THR A 121 -6.50 0.22 -24.43
C THR A 121 -6.80 -0.54 -23.14
N GLU A 122 -5.96 -1.50 -22.78
CA GLU A 122 -6.11 -2.24 -21.53
C GLU A 122 -5.52 -1.48 -20.35
N HIS A 123 -6.27 -1.37 -19.27
CA HIS A 123 -5.85 -0.82 -17.98
C HIS A 123 -6.12 -1.85 -16.89
N SER A 124 -5.26 -1.94 -15.87
CA SER A 124 -5.57 -2.80 -14.74
C SER A 124 -6.73 -2.21 -13.91
N ILE A 125 -7.54 -3.06 -13.28
CA ILE A 125 -8.62 -2.58 -12.40
C ILE A 125 -8.06 -1.73 -11.26
N ASP A 126 -6.91 -2.11 -10.69
CA ASP A 126 -6.26 -1.38 -9.61
C ASP A 126 -5.83 0.04 -10.04
N GLU A 127 -5.28 0.20 -11.25
CA GLU A 127 -4.90 1.52 -11.79
C GLU A 127 -6.13 2.42 -11.96
N VAL A 128 -7.22 1.87 -12.47
CA VAL A 128 -8.45 2.63 -12.70
C VAL A 128 -9.13 2.98 -11.37
N ALA A 129 -9.14 2.08 -10.40
CA ALA A 129 -9.64 2.32 -9.05
C ALA A 129 -8.81 3.38 -8.30
N GLN A 130 -7.48 3.38 -8.47
CA GLN A 130 -6.60 4.43 -7.96
C GLN A 130 -6.93 5.79 -8.58
N ALA A 131 -7.04 5.85 -9.90
CA ALA A 131 -7.40 7.09 -10.62
C ALA A 131 -8.79 7.63 -10.24
N ASP A 132 -9.75 6.75 -9.95
CA ASP A 132 -11.10 7.11 -9.49
C ASP A 132 -11.07 7.82 -8.13
N ILE A 133 -10.38 7.25 -7.13
CA ILE A 133 -10.27 7.88 -5.81
C ILE A 133 -9.46 9.18 -5.85
N ASP A 134 -8.35 9.21 -6.60
CA ASP A 134 -7.55 10.43 -6.77
C ASP A 134 -8.36 11.52 -7.49
N GLY A 135 -9.17 11.13 -8.48
CA GLY A 135 -10.10 12.00 -9.19
C GLY A 135 -11.17 12.62 -8.31
N LEU A 136 -11.63 11.89 -7.30
CA LEU A 136 -12.63 12.35 -6.35
C LEU A 136 -12.05 13.30 -5.29
N GLN A 137 -10.79 13.13 -4.92
CA GLN A 137 -10.22 13.80 -3.74
C GLN A 137 -10.33 15.33 -3.79
N MET A 138 -9.90 15.96 -4.88
CA MET A 138 -9.94 17.42 -4.98
C MET A 138 -11.38 17.98 -5.06
N PRO A 139 -12.28 17.47 -5.94
CA PRO A 139 -13.66 17.94 -5.97
C PRO A 139 -14.37 17.77 -4.62
N ILE A 140 -14.23 16.62 -3.94
CA ILE A 140 -14.94 16.38 -2.69
C ILE A 140 -14.45 17.28 -1.56
N GLN A 141 -13.15 17.54 -1.48
CA GLN A 141 -12.58 18.46 -0.49
C GLN A 141 -13.10 19.88 -0.69
N MET A 142 -13.22 20.32 -1.95
CA MET A 142 -13.79 21.62 -2.28
C MET A 142 -15.26 21.71 -1.84
N VAL A 143 -16.08 20.71 -2.16
CA VAL A 143 -17.50 20.66 -1.78
C VAL A 143 -17.67 20.62 -0.25
N LEU A 144 -16.88 19.80 0.45
CA LEU A 144 -16.98 19.67 1.90
C LEU A 144 -16.59 20.96 2.63
N ALA A 145 -15.65 21.74 2.08
CA ALA A 145 -15.26 23.05 2.61
C ALA A 145 -16.32 24.16 2.43
N GLU A 146 -17.36 23.94 1.62
CA GLU A 146 -18.48 24.88 1.49
C GLU A 146 -19.29 24.95 2.79
N LYS A 147 -19.68 26.16 3.21
CA LYS A 147 -20.65 26.35 4.28
C LYS A 147 -22.01 25.90 3.75
N GLY A 148 -22.56 24.83 4.32
CA GLY A 148 -23.88 24.33 3.92
C GLY A 148 -24.98 25.30 4.30
N ASP A 149 -26.08 25.27 3.55
CA ASP A 149 -27.33 25.95 3.90
C ASP A 149 -28.33 24.91 4.42
N ALA A 150 -28.88 25.13 5.63
CA ALA A 150 -29.85 24.23 6.24
C ALA A 150 -31.20 24.20 5.49
N SER A 151 -31.43 25.16 4.59
CA SER A 151 -32.64 25.29 3.77
C SER A 151 -32.55 24.66 2.37
N GLU A 152 -31.49 23.89 2.07
CA GLU A 152 -31.34 23.21 0.79
C GLU A 152 -32.51 22.24 0.52
N PRO A 153 -33.21 22.34 -0.63
CA PRO A 153 -34.34 21.49 -0.96
C PRO A 153 -33.94 20.02 -1.10
N ASP A 154 -34.88 19.13 -0.75
CA ASP A 154 -34.72 17.68 -0.80
C ASP A 154 -34.59 17.15 -2.25
N ILE A 155 -33.98 15.97 -2.39
CA ILE A 155 -33.39 15.34 -3.58
C ILE A 155 -34.34 15.21 -4.80
N THR A 156 -35.66 15.32 -4.58
CA THR A 156 -36.72 14.83 -5.49
C THR A 156 -36.89 15.61 -6.80
N THR A 157 -36.23 16.76 -6.99
CA THR A 157 -36.33 17.58 -8.23
C THR A 157 -34.99 17.92 -8.88
N THR A 158 -33.88 17.32 -8.45
CA THR A 158 -32.54 17.75 -8.87
C THR A 158 -32.08 17.09 -10.17
N HIS A 159 -31.64 17.91 -11.15
CA HIS A 159 -30.95 17.44 -12.35
C HIS A 159 -29.44 17.28 -12.06
N PHE A 160 -28.90 16.10 -12.32
CA PHE A 160 -27.49 15.79 -12.12
C PHE A 160 -26.77 15.84 -13.47
N ASP A 161 -25.96 16.89 -13.70
CA ASP A 161 -25.13 16.96 -14.90
C ASP A 161 -23.89 16.07 -14.74
N LEU A 162 -24.08 14.77 -14.98
CA LEU A 162 -23.03 13.76 -14.86
C LEU A 162 -21.85 14.01 -15.82
N LYS A 163 -22.03 14.80 -16.90
CA LYS A 163 -20.93 15.18 -17.80
C LYS A 163 -20.00 16.18 -17.12
N ARG A 164 -20.55 17.19 -16.44
CA ARG A 164 -19.75 18.14 -15.65
C ARG A 164 -19.08 17.45 -14.46
N VAL A 165 -19.75 16.50 -13.82
CA VAL A 165 -19.15 15.66 -12.76
C VAL A 165 -17.96 14.87 -13.30
N ALA A 166 -18.13 14.17 -14.43
CA ALA A 166 -17.05 13.40 -15.06
C ALA A 166 -15.88 14.29 -15.49
N HIS A 167 -16.15 15.51 -15.97
CA HIS A 167 -15.11 16.48 -16.29
C HIS A 167 -14.29 16.89 -15.06
N ASP A 168 -14.95 17.25 -13.96
CA ASP A 168 -14.29 17.61 -12.70
C ASP A 168 -13.47 16.42 -12.14
N TYR A 169 -13.95 15.19 -12.31
CA TYR A 169 -13.22 13.96 -11.98
C TYR A 169 -11.92 13.81 -12.79
N GLN A 170 -11.98 14.03 -14.11
CA GLN A 170 -10.80 13.95 -14.98
C GLN A 170 -9.75 15.01 -14.60
N LEU A 171 -10.20 16.23 -14.27
CA LEU A 171 -9.32 17.29 -13.77
C LEU A 171 -8.72 16.91 -12.41
N GLY A 172 -9.51 16.29 -11.53
CA GLY A 172 -9.08 15.73 -10.26
C GLY A 172 -7.96 14.70 -10.43
N ALA A 173 -8.17 13.71 -11.30
CA ALA A 173 -7.23 12.62 -11.50
C ALA A 173 -5.92 13.17 -12.08
N PHE A 174 -6.01 14.07 -13.05
CA PHE A 174 -4.82 14.71 -13.61
C PHE A 174 -4.07 15.59 -12.61
N TYR A 175 -4.77 16.27 -11.71
CA TYR A 175 -4.12 17.00 -10.61
C TYR A 175 -3.33 16.06 -9.70
N GLY A 176 -3.91 14.92 -9.31
CA GLY A 176 -3.21 13.90 -8.53
C GLY A 176 -1.92 13.46 -9.22
N VAL A 177 -1.97 13.23 -10.54
CA VAL A 177 -0.76 12.89 -11.29
C VAL A 177 0.27 14.03 -11.34
N LEU A 178 -0.16 15.28 -11.47
CA LEU A 178 0.77 16.42 -11.38
C LEU A 178 1.41 16.52 -9.99
N GLU A 179 0.69 16.18 -8.92
CA GLU A 179 1.28 16.07 -7.58
C GLU A 179 2.33 14.98 -7.51
N GLU A 180 2.08 13.80 -8.08
CA GLU A 180 3.08 12.73 -8.15
C GLU A 180 4.33 13.15 -8.92
N HIS A 181 4.16 13.78 -10.09
CA HIS A 181 5.27 14.28 -10.90
C HIS A 181 6.07 15.37 -10.19
N TRP A 182 5.39 16.26 -9.46
CA TRP A 182 6.05 17.24 -8.60
C TRP A 182 6.87 16.55 -7.49
N GLU A 183 6.29 15.56 -6.81
CA GLU A 183 7.00 14.82 -5.76
C GLU A 183 8.17 14.01 -6.34
N ASP A 184 8.08 13.50 -7.58
CA ASP A 184 9.20 12.83 -8.25
C ASP A 184 10.35 13.81 -8.57
N CYS A 185 10.04 15.06 -8.97
CA CYS A 185 11.05 16.12 -9.10
C CYS A 185 11.71 16.45 -7.75
N LEU A 186 10.90 16.52 -6.68
CA LEU A 186 11.36 16.92 -5.35
C LEU A 186 12.16 15.82 -4.63
N TRP A 187 11.85 14.53 -4.87
CA TRP A 187 12.41 13.43 -4.08
C TRP A 187 13.16 12.38 -4.91
N ASN A 188 12.77 12.14 -6.16
CA ASN A 188 13.34 11.06 -6.97
C ASN A 188 14.23 11.54 -8.12
N ASP A 189 14.76 12.76 -7.98
CA ASP A 189 15.76 13.31 -8.88
C ASP A 189 15.28 13.43 -10.34
N TYR A 190 13.96 13.56 -10.55
CA TYR A 190 13.44 13.83 -11.89
C TYR A 190 13.86 15.23 -12.36
N ARG A 191 14.35 15.29 -13.60
CA ARG A 191 14.76 16.51 -14.29
C ARG A 191 13.60 17.02 -15.12
N PHE A 192 13.25 18.27 -14.86
CA PHE A 192 12.29 19.07 -15.60
C PHE A 192 13.00 19.89 -16.68
N GLU A 193 12.49 19.77 -17.90
CA GLU A 193 12.90 20.56 -19.06
C GLU A 193 11.67 21.21 -19.70
N HIS A 194 11.75 22.52 -19.95
CA HIS A 194 10.70 23.29 -20.59
C HIS A 194 11.11 23.64 -22.03
N GLY A 195 10.43 23.04 -23.01
CA GLY A 195 10.59 23.33 -24.43
C GLY A 195 9.24 23.46 -25.13
N ALA A 196 9.10 22.91 -26.34
CA ALA A 196 7.81 22.82 -27.03
C ALA A 196 6.75 21.99 -26.27
N ARG A 197 7.23 21.12 -25.37
CA ARG A 197 6.48 20.35 -24.39
C ARG A 197 7.28 20.33 -23.08
N ILE A 198 6.62 19.97 -21.99
CA ILE A 198 7.30 19.68 -20.72
C ILE A 198 7.85 18.27 -20.79
N LEU A 199 9.14 18.09 -20.49
CA LEU A 199 9.77 16.78 -20.39
C LEU A 199 10.25 16.53 -18.96
N LEU A 200 9.86 15.38 -18.42
CA LEU A 200 10.27 14.88 -17.12
C LEU A 200 11.07 13.58 -17.32
N THR A 201 12.34 13.59 -16.93
CA THR A 201 13.26 12.45 -17.12
C THR A 201 13.94 12.07 -15.80
N PRO A 202 14.08 10.78 -15.44
CA PRO A 202 14.78 10.38 -14.23
C PRO A 202 16.28 10.77 -14.30
N GLY A 203 16.74 11.56 -13.33
CA GLY A 203 18.16 11.94 -13.20
C GLY A 203 19.05 10.77 -12.75
N ASN A 204 18.50 9.83 -11.97
CA ASN A 204 19.16 8.59 -11.57
C ASN A 204 18.36 7.37 -12.07
N GLN A 205 18.83 6.77 -13.16
CA GLN A 205 18.18 5.61 -13.76
C GLN A 205 18.17 4.38 -12.86
N HIS A 206 19.21 4.18 -12.03
CA HIS A 206 19.26 3.05 -11.09
C HIS A 206 18.13 3.14 -10.06
N PHE A 207 17.90 4.31 -9.46
CA PHE A 207 16.80 4.51 -8.51
C PHE A 207 15.41 4.44 -9.16
N ALA A 208 15.28 4.95 -10.38
CA ALA A 208 14.03 4.83 -11.13
C ALA A 208 13.70 3.36 -11.46
N ALA A 209 14.69 2.58 -11.91
CA ALA A 209 14.56 1.13 -12.12
C ALA A 209 14.21 0.39 -10.82
N TRP A 210 14.83 0.77 -9.71
CA TRP A 210 14.62 0.15 -8.40
C TRP A 210 13.17 0.33 -7.90
N LYS A 211 12.57 1.51 -8.10
CA LYS A 211 11.15 1.79 -7.80
C LYS A 211 10.24 0.79 -8.54
N VAL A 212 10.45 0.62 -9.83
CA VAL A 212 9.60 -0.19 -10.71
C VAL A 212 9.75 -1.69 -10.41
N ILE A 213 10.97 -2.18 -10.25
CA ILE A 213 11.23 -3.58 -9.85
C ILE A 213 10.57 -3.89 -8.49
N SER A 214 10.65 -2.96 -7.55
CA SER A 214 10.03 -3.09 -6.23
C SER A 214 8.50 -3.19 -6.32
N GLN A 215 7.87 -2.33 -7.12
CA GLN A 215 6.42 -2.34 -7.32
C GLN A 215 5.95 -3.63 -8.00
N PHE A 216 6.64 -4.05 -9.06
CA PHE A 216 6.30 -5.28 -9.76
C PHE A 216 6.41 -6.51 -8.86
N ARG A 217 7.51 -6.61 -8.10
CA ARG A 217 7.70 -7.69 -7.12
C ARG A 217 6.62 -7.70 -6.03
N ARG A 218 6.24 -6.53 -5.53
CA ARG A 218 5.17 -6.39 -4.53
C ARG A 218 3.86 -6.99 -5.04
N ASN A 219 3.45 -6.66 -6.27
CA ASN A 219 2.20 -7.16 -6.84
C ASN A 219 2.19 -8.69 -6.96
N ILE A 220 3.31 -9.29 -7.38
CA ILE A 220 3.46 -10.76 -7.46
C ILE A 220 3.33 -11.41 -6.09
N LEU A 221 3.98 -10.85 -5.07
CA LEU A 221 3.90 -11.40 -3.72
C LEU A 221 2.51 -11.22 -3.09
N VAL A 222 1.82 -10.12 -3.35
CA VAL A 222 0.44 -9.91 -2.90
C VAL A 222 -0.46 -11.01 -3.46
N HIS A 223 -0.38 -11.27 -4.77
CA HIS A 223 -1.14 -12.35 -5.39
C HIS A 223 -0.79 -13.73 -4.80
N SER A 224 0.50 -14.05 -4.68
CA SER A 224 0.94 -15.33 -4.09
C SER A 224 0.46 -15.51 -2.64
N LYS A 225 0.56 -14.46 -1.81
CA LYS A 225 0.04 -14.46 -0.43
C LYS A 225 -1.47 -14.65 -0.40
N THR A 226 -2.21 -13.99 -1.30
CA THR A 226 -3.67 -14.13 -1.39
C THR A 226 -4.09 -15.56 -1.73
N THR A 227 -3.45 -16.19 -2.73
CA THR A 227 -3.71 -17.59 -3.08
C THR A 227 -3.40 -18.53 -1.91
N ALA A 228 -2.28 -18.34 -1.21
CA ALA A 228 -1.94 -19.12 -0.03
C ALA A 228 -2.97 -18.97 1.10
N ARG A 229 -3.49 -17.74 1.32
CA ARG A 229 -4.54 -17.47 2.31
C ARG A 229 -5.87 -18.14 1.93
N ILE A 230 -6.25 -18.14 0.66
CA ILE A 230 -7.45 -18.84 0.16
C ILE A 230 -7.32 -20.34 0.44
N MET A 231 -6.18 -20.96 0.12
CA MET A 231 -5.94 -22.38 0.37
C MET A 231 -5.97 -22.71 1.87
N HIS A 232 -5.35 -21.86 2.70
CA HIS A 232 -5.39 -22.01 4.15
C HIS A 232 -6.82 -21.92 4.70
N PHE A 233 -7.59 -20.93 4.25
CA PHE A 233 -8.99 -20.80 4.61
C PHE A 233 -9.77 -22.07 4.26
N SER A 234 -9.66 -22.56 3.02
CA SER A 234 -10.37 -23.76 2.57
C SER A 234 -10.05 -25.01 3.41
N ARG A 235 -8.80 -25.15 3.88
CA ARG A 235 -8.38 -26.28 4.74
C ARG A 235 -8.95 -26.19 6.15
N HIS A 236 -9.02 -24.99 6.72
CA HIS A 236 -9.36 -24.80 8.13
C HIS A 236 -10.83 -24.43 8.38
N TYR A 237 -11.53 -23.92 7.38
CA TYR A 237 -12.90 -23.42 7.54
C TYR A 237 -13.91 -24.49 7.98
N THR A 238 -13.72 -25.74 7.55
CA THR A 238 -14.60 -26.86 7.93
C THR A 238 -14.32 -27.38 9.35
N GLN A 239 -13.16 -27.05 9.92
CA GLN A 239 -12.68 -27.56 11.20
C GLN A 239 -12.81 -26.55 12.35
N ASN A 240 -13.03 -25.28 12.03
CA ASN A 240 -13.05 -24.18 13.00
C ASN A 240 -14.34 -23.37 12.83
N THR A 241 -14.86 -22.86 13.93
CA THR A 241 -15.96 -21.89 13.92
C THR A 241 -15.52 -20.56 13.32
N HIS A 242 -16.47 -19.79 12.80
CA HIS A 242 -16.19 -18.45 12.26
C HIS A 242 -15.52 -17.54 13.33
N THR A 243 -15.94 -17.66 14.59
CA THR A 243 -15.36 -16.93 15.72
C THR A 243 -13.90 -17.31 16.00
N GLU A 244 -13.54 -18.60 15.93
CA GLU A 244 -12.15 -19.07 16.10
C GLU A 244 -11.24 -18.57 14.98
N LEU A 245 -11.78 -18.41 13.77
CA LEU A 245 -11.06 -17.82 12.62
C LEU A 245 -11.07 -16.28 12.63
N GLY A 246 -11.64 -15.67 13.67
CA GLY A 246 -11.71 -14.23 13.83
C GLY A 246 -12.71 -13.52 12.92
N ILE A 247 -13.56 -14.26 12.21
CA ILE A 247 -14.54 -13.77 11.25
C ILE A 247 -15.75 -13.17 12.00
N VAL A 248 -16.12 -11.95 11.66
CA VAL A 248 -17.30 -11.26 12.20
C VAL A 248 -18.57 -11.62 11.43
N ARG A 249 -19.75 -11.41 12.05
CA ARG A 249 -21.04 -11.62 11.39
C ARG A 249 -21.28 -10.50 10.35
N PRO A 250 -21.32 -10.81 9.04
CA PRO A 250 -21.49 -9.80 8.00
C PRO A 250 -22.93 -9.25 7.96
N VAL A 251 -23.10 -8.05 7.41
CA VAL A 251 -24.41 -7.54 6.98
C VAL A 251 -24.83 -8.31 5.73
N CYS A 252 -26.02 -8.92 5.75
CA CYS A 252 -26.53 -9.76 4.66
C CYS A 252 -27.85 -9.29 4.06
N ALA A 253 -28.58 -8.42 4.76
CA ALA A 253 -29.82 -7.84 4.26
C ALA A 253 -30.07 -6.46 4.87
N ILE A 254 -30.85 -5.65 4.16
CA ILE A 254 -31.29 -4.32 4.59
C ILE A 254 -32.80 -4.29 4.49
N THR A 255 -33.48 -3.85 5.54
CA THR A 255 -34.94 -3.65 5.50
C THR A 255 -35.31 -2.27 6.02
N HIS A 256 -36.37 -1.70 5.48
CA HIS A 256 -36.97 -0.48 5.96
C HIS A 256 -38.33 -0.83 6.59
N LEU A 257 -38.45 -0.70 7.91
CA LEU A 257 -39.67 -0.97 8.67
C LEU A 257 -40.08 0.29 9.40
N GLU A 258 -41.31 0.76 9.18
CA GLU A 258 -41.87 1.94 9.86
C GLU A 258 -41.01 3.22 9.75
N GLY A 259 -40.29 3.38 8.64
CA GLY A 259 -39.37 4.50 8.42
C GLY A 259 -37.98 4.33 9.05
N ALA A 260 -37.73 3.23 9.75
CA ALA A 260 -36.43 2.89 10.32
C ALA A 260 -35.68 1.85 9.47
N THR A 261 -34.42 2.15 9.15
CA THR A 261 -33.52 1.22 8.48
C THR A 261 -32.96 0.21 9.47
N HIS A 262 -32.93 -1.06 9.07
CA HIS A 262 -32.35 -2.15 9.85
C HIS A 262 -31.34 -2.92 8.99
N TYR A 263 -30.12 -3.07 9.49
CA TYR A 263 -29.07 -3.90 8.89
C TYR A 263 -29.06 -5.26 9.57
N HIS A 264 -29.41 -6.31 8.83
CA HIS A 264 -29.48 -7.67 9.35
C HIS A 264 -28.12 -8.34 9.22
N LEU A 265 -27.65 -8.90 10.34
CA LEU A 265 -26.42 -9.68 10.39
C LEU A 265 -26.72 -11.14 10.07
N ALA A 266 -25.87 -11.80 9.30
CA ALA A 266 -25.98 -13.23 9.05
C ALA A 266 -25.98 -14.00 10.37
N ASP A 267 -26.81 -15.04 10.49
CA ASP A 267 -26.69 -16.00 11.60
C ASP A 267 -25.43 -16.86 11.44
N ASP A 268 -25.09 -17.60 12.50
CA ASP A 268 -23.88 -18.44 12.55
C ASP A 268 -23.85 -19.51 11.43
N THR A 269 -25.02 -19.93 10.92
CA THR A 269 -25.12 -20.90 9.83
C THR A 269 -24.91 -20.26 8.44
N ASN A 270 -25.13 -18.95 8.31
CA ASN A 270 -25.09 -18.20 7.06
C ASN A 270 -23.83 -17.33 6.88
N VAL A 271 -22.94 -17.25 7.88
CA VAL A 271 -21.66 -16.50 7.79
C VAL A 271 -20.80 -16.94 6.60
N GLN A 272 -20.97 -18.19 6.13
CA GLN A 272 -20.17 -18.81 5.06
C GLN A 272 -20.06 -17.96 3.80
N ARG A 273 -21.12 -17.23 3.42
CA ARG A 273 -21.16 -16.44 2.17
C ARG A 273 -20.11 -15.34 2.10
N SER A 274 -19.70 -14.77 3.24
CA SER A 274 -18.71 -13.69 3.29
C SER A 274 -17.44 -14.07 4.07
N ALA A 275 -17.39 -15.29 4.61
CA ALA A 275 -16.32 -15.76 5.47
C ALA A 275 -14.94 -15.64 4.82
N LEU A 276 -14.80 -16.03 3.54
CA LEU A 276 -13.53 -15.92 2.82
C LEU A 276 -13.07 -14.46 2.72
N ALA A 277 -13.94 -13.54 2.32
CA ALA A 277 -13.57 -12.13 2.17
C ALA A 277 -13.15 -11.50 3.50
N THR A 278 -13.89 -11.74 4.58
CA THR A 278 -13.54 -11.27 5.93
C THR A 278 -12.22 -11.89 6.42
N TYR A 279 -12.00 -13.17 6.13
CA TYR A 279 -10.75 -13.85 6.46
C TYR A 279 -9.56 -13.21 5.74
N LEU A 280 -9.69 -12.94 4.44
CA LEU A 280 -8.66 -12.28 3.64
C LEU A 280 -8.33 -10.88 4.17
N ILE A 281 -9.34 -10.04 4.42
CA ILE A 281 -9.19 -8.71 5.01
C ILE A 281 -8.39 -8.77 6.32
N THR A 282 -8.73 -9.72 7.20
CA THR A 282 -8.11 -9.83 8.52
C THR A 282 -6.65 -10.28 8.42
N HIS A 283 -6.37 -11.30 7.60
CA HIS A 283 -5.04 -11.89 7.45
C HIS A 283 -4.11 -11.08 6.52
N GLU A 284 -4.67 -10.16 5.74
CA GLU A 284 -3.92 -9.17 4.99
C GLU A 284 -3.48 -8.00 5.89
N ALA A 285 -4.34 -7.52 6.78
CA ALA A 285 -4.01 -6.43 7.69
C ALA A 285 -3.00 -6.82 8.79
N LEU A 286 -3.09 -8.04 9.32
CA LEU A 286 -2.41 -8.42 10.56
C LEU A 286 -1.26 -9.39 10.28
N GLU A 287 -0.04 -8.85 10.20
CA GLU A 287 1.16 -9.67 10.06
C GLU A 287 1.50 -10.38 11.40
N PRO A 288 2.12 -11.59 11.38
CA PRO A 288 2.31 -12.41 12.60
C PRO A 288 3.14 -11.75 13.71
N TYR A 289 3.90 -10.72 13.40
CA TYR A 289 4.74 -9.97 14.35
C TYR A 289 4.04 -8.70 14.88
N TYR A 290 2.73 -8.56 14.68
CA TYR A 290 1.90 -7.45 15.21
C TYR A 290 1.28 -7.75 16.59
N ASN A 291 1.77 -8.76 17.31
CA ASN A 291 1.18 -9.17 18.60
C ASN A 291 1.10 -8.02 19.61
N GLU A 292 2.13 -7.17 19.69
CA GLU A 292 2.16 -6.01 20.60
C GLU A 292 1.13 -4.92 20.20
N TYR A 293 0.88 -4.74 18.90
CA TYR A 293 -0.15 -3.80 18.41
C TYR A 293 -1.57 -4.32 18.57
N SER A 294 -1.73 -5.64 18.49
CA SER A 294 -3.03 -6.28 18.70
C SER A 294 -3.58 -6.02 20.10
N ALA A 295 -2.69 -5.81 21.07
CA ALA A 295 -3.03 -5.45 22.45
C ALA A 295 -3.08 -3.93 22.71
N PHE A 296 -2.65 -3.09 21.77
CA PHE A 296 -2.69 -1.64 21.92
C PHE A 296 -4.14 -1.14 21.88
N GLN A 297 -4.57 -0.56 22.99
CA GLN A 297 -5.88 0.07 23.12
C GLN A 297 -5.73 1.57 22.88
N ALA A 298 -6.31 2.08 21.80
CA ALA A 298 -6.23 3.49 21.45
C ALA A 298 -7.14 4.31 22.38
N PRO A 299 -6.60 5.24 23.20
CA PRO A 299 -7.42 6.05 24.10
C PRO A 299 -8.42 6.94 23.35
N LYS A 300 -8.07 7.39 22.14
CA LYS A 300 -8.94 8.20 21.28
C LYS A 300 -10.09 7.42 20.64
N LEU A 301 -10.10 6.10 20.74
CA LEU A 301 -11.12 5.22 20.17
C LEU A 301 -11.84 4.39 21.24
N ASP A 302 -12.02 4.94 22.44
CA ASP A 302 -12.69 4.26 23.56
C ASP A 302 -12.11 2.86 23.85
N GLY A 303 -10.78 2.78 23.78
CA GLY A 303 -10.02 1.55 24.03
C GLY A 303 -10.08 0.52 22.90
N ALA A 304 -10.61 0.88 21.72
CA ALA A 304 -10.57 0.00 20.56
C ALA A 304 -9.14 -0.32 20.13
N THR A 305 -8.97 -1.53 19.62
CA THR A 305 -7.71 -2.08 19.11
C THR A 305 -7.67 -2.04 17.58
N ILE A 306 -6.50 -2.31 17.00
CA ILE A 306 -6.38 -2.41 15.54
C ILE A 306 -7.24 -3.55 14.97
N ASN A 307 -7.45 -4.61 15.76
CA ASN A 307 -8.34 -5.72 15.40
C ASN A 307 -9.80 -5.26 15.28
N ASP A 308 -10.25 -4.37 16.17
CA ASP A 308 -11.60 -3.81 16.13
C ASP A 308 -11.81 -2.95 14.87
N VAL A 309 -10.81 -2.16 14.49
CA VAL A 309 -10.84 -1.36 13.24
C VAL A 309 -10.92 -2.27 12.00
N VAL A 310 -10.05 -3.28 11.91
CA VAL A 310 -10.03 -4.24 10.77
C VAL A 310 -11.34 -5.03 10.69
N ARG A 311 -11.90 -5.41 11.83
CA ARG A 311 -13.19 -6.10 11.90
C ARG A 311 -14.36 -5.19 11.51
N CYS A 312 -14.36 -3.94 11.98
CA CYS A 312 -15.33 -2.93 11.58
C CYS A 312 -15.27 -2.70 10.06
N TRP A 313 -14.07 -2.62 9.49
CA TRP A 313 -13.86 -2.55 8.04
C TRP A 313 -14.51 -3.73 7.32
N ALA A 314 -14.32 -4.96 7.80
CA ALA A 314 -14.97 -6.13 7.21
C ALA A 314 -16.51 -6.07 7.25
N VAL A 315 -17.10 -5.49 8.31
CA VAL A 315 -18.54 -5.22 8.37
C VAL A 315 -18.94 -4.20 7.30
N LEU A 316 -18.20 -3.10 7.14
CA LEU A 316 -18.47 -2.11 6.10
C LEU A 316 -18.34 -2.69 4.68
N CYS A 317 -17.36 -3.56 4.43
CA CYS A 317 -17.24 -4.30 3.17
C CYS A 317 -18.49 -5.16 2.89
N SER A 318 -19.03 -5.84 3.90
CA SER A 318 -20.26 -6.62 3.74
C SER A 318 -21.49 -5.74 3.51
N LEU A 319 -21.55 -4.57 4.16
CA LEU A 319 -22.59 -3.57 3.89
C LEU A 319 -22.52 -3.07 2.45
N ALA A 320 -21.33 -2.71 1.95
CA ALA A 320 -21.14 -2.26 0.58
C ALA A 320 -21.62 -3.32 -0.44
N ARG A 321 -21.27 -4.59 -0.23
CA ARG A 321 -21.79 -5.69 -1.08
C ARG A 321 -23.31 -5.83 -1.00
N CYS A 322 -23.89 -5.75 0.19
CA CYS A 322 -25.35 -5.79 0.34
C CYS A 322 -26.03 -4.61 -0.38
N LEU A 323 -25.43 -3.43 -0.38
CA LEU A 323 -25.90 -2.24 -1.10
C LEU A 323 -25.75 -2.37 -2.62
N LEU A 324 -24.81 -3.18 -3.10
CA LEU A 324 -24.71 -3.56 -4.52
C LEU A 324 -25.85 -4.50 -4.94
N ASP A 325 -26.16 -5.50 -4.11
CA ASP A 325 -27.12 -6.58 -4.40
C ASP A 325 -28.59 -6.22 -4.15
N THR A 326 -28.86 -5.13 -3.42
CA THR A 326 -30.24 -4.72 -3.11
C THR A 326 -30.99 -4.36 -4.41
N PRO A 327 -32.19 -4.92 -4.69
CA PRO A 327 -32.89 -4.69 -5.95
C PRO A 327 -33.19 -3.21 -6.18
N LYS A 328 -32.78 -2.73 -7.35
CA LYS A 328 -32.72 -1.32 -7.75
C LYS A 328 -33.62 -1.09 -8.96
N ALA A 329 -34.88 -0.76 -8.73
CA ALA A 329 -35.92 -0.50 -9.74
C ALA A 329 -36.13 -1.63 -10.79
N PRO A 330 -37.31 -1.72 -11.44
CA PRO A 330 -37.53 -2.70 -12.51
C PRO A 330 -36.55 -2.48 -13.68
N PRO A 331 -35.98 -3.54 -14.29
CA PRO A 331 -35.04 -3.45 -15.41
C PRO A 331 -35.59 -2.71 -16.65
N GLU A 332 -36.91 -2.55 -16.74
CA GLU A 332 -37.61 -1.86 -17.83
C GLU A 332 -37.76 -0.35 -17.61
N THR A 333 -37.28 0.19 -16.48
CA THR A 333 -37.37 1.62 -16.18
C THR A 333 -36.28 2.35 -16.98
N GLN A 334 -36.66 3.22 -17.92
CA GLN A 334 -35.72 4.20 -18.47
C GLN A 334 -35.23 5.06 -17.31
N LEU A 335 -34.01 4.78 -16.84
CA LEU A 335 -33.41 5.41 -15.67
C LEU A 335 -33.17 6.89 -15.95
N GLY A 336 -34.01 7.78 -15.40
CA GLY A 336 -33.70 9.20 -15.31
C GLY A 336 -32.58 9.47 -14.29
N ASP A 337 -31.85 10.58 -14.46
CA ASP A 337 -30.67 10.95 -13.66
C ASP A 337 -30.91 10.90 -12.13
N SER A 338 -32.13 11.20 -11.65
CA SER A 338 -32.47 11.20 -10.23
C SER A 338 -32.58 9.78 -9.63
N LEU A 339 -33.05 8.79 -10.39
CA LEU A 339 -33.16 7.40 -9.93
C LEU A 339 -31.78 6.71 -9.87
N LEU A 340 -30.87 7.05 -10.78
CA LEU A 340 -29.48 6.58 -10.78
C LEU A 340 -28.73 6.99 -9.50
N VAL A 341 -28.97 8.20 -9.00
CA VAL A 341 -28.34 8.70 -7.77
C VAL A 341 -28.78 7.90 -6.54
N HIS A 342 -30.07 7.54 -6.43
CA HIS A 342 -30.56 6.73 -5.31
C HIS A 342 -30.00 5.31 -5.33
N VAL A 343 -29.70 4.80 -6.53
CA VAL A 343 -29.17 3.46 -6.76
C VAL A 343 -27.66 3.38 -6.51
N ALA A 344 -26.91 4.43 -6.85
CA ALA A 344 -25.45 4.45 -6.79
C ALA A 344 -24.91 5.11 -5.52
N ALA A 345 -25.60 6.07 -4.91
CA ALA A 345 -25.18 6.74 -3.68
C ALA A 345 -26.17 6.48 -2.52
N PRO A 346 -26.30 5.23 -2.05
CA PRO A 346 -27.24 4.90 -1.00
C PRO A 346 -26.89 5.61 0.31
N MET A 347 -27.89 6.26 0.91
CA MET A 347 -27.78 6.88 2.23
C MET A 347 -27.90 5.82 3.31
N VAL A 348 -26.86 5.71 4.14
CA VAL A 348 -26.77 4.79 5.27
C VAL A 348 -27.22 5.50 6.54
N ASP A 349 -28.10 4.86 7.30
CA ASP A 349 -28.55 5.36 8.59
C ASP A 349 -27.47 5.12 9.65
N ARG A 350 -26.97 6.21 10.23
CA ARG A 350 -25.85 6.17 11.17
C ARG A 350 -26.21 5.36 12.42
N THR A 351 -27.39 5.57 12.99
CA THR A 351 -27.84 4.87 14.20
C THR A 351 -27.99 3.37 13.96
N ALA A 352 -28.59 2.98 12.83
CA ALA A 352 -28.70 1.58 12.46
C ALA A 352 -27.33 0.92 12.23
N LEU A 353 -26.38 1.65 11.63
CA LEU A 353 -25.02 1.17 11.39
C LEU A 353 -24.27 0.93 12.71
N LEU A 354 -24.36 1.86 13.66
CA LEU A 354 -23.78 1.71 15.00
C LEU A 354 -24.31 0.47 15.71
N ASN A 355 -25.61 0.23 15.63
CA ASN A 355 -26.20 -0.98 16.20
C ASN A 355 -25.70 -2.26 15.51
N ALA A 356 -25.53 -2.24 14.20
CA ALA A 356 -25.02 -3.38 13.45
C ALA A 356 -23.55 -3.69 13.77
N VAL A 357 -22.70 -2.67 13.84
CA VAL A 357 -21.28 -2.81 14.21
C VAL A 357 -21.13 -3.28 15.65
N SER A 358 -21.85 -2.66 16.60
CA SER A 358 -21.87 -3.08 18.00
C SER A 358 -22.24 -4.57 18.15
N LYS A 359 -23.30 -5.02 17.47
CA LYS A 359 -23.74 -6.43 17.51
C LYS A 359 -22.77 -7.39 16.81
N SER A 360 -22.19 -6.98 15.69
CA SER A 360 -21.28 -7.83 14.90
C SER A 360 -19.94 -8.05 15.59
N LEU A 361 -19.38 -7.00 16.20
CA LEU A 361 -18.09 -7.04 16.89
C LEU A 361 -18.21 -7.46 18.36
N GLY A 362 -19.40 -7.39 18.95
CA GLY A 362 -19.61 -7.65 20.38
C GLY A 362 -19.07 -6.53 21.27
N VAL A 363 -19.13 -5.28 20.82
CA VAL A 363 -18.66 -4.09 21.53
C VAL A 363 -19.83 -3.19 21.92
N ASP A 364 -19.66 -2.33 22.92
CA ASP A 364 -20.68 -1.34 23.29
C ASP A 364 -20.89 -0.26 22.21
N LEU A 365 -22.01 0.47 22.30
CA LEU A 365 -22.36 1.51 21.33
C LEU A 365 -21.38 2.69 21.32
N VAL A 366 -20.72 2.99 22.44
CA VAL A 366 -19.74 4.09 22.54
C VAL A 366 -18.51 3.74 21.71
N ARG A 367 -17.97 2.52 21.87
CA ARG A 367 -16.88 2.03 21.04
C ARG A 367 -17.27 1.88 19.58
N SER A 368 -18.49 1.43 19.30
CA SER A 368 -19.00 1.40 17.92
C SER A 368 -19.05 2.80 17.31
N GLN A 369 -19.40 3.82 18.10
CA GLN A 369 -19.41 5.21 17.67
C GLN A 369 -18.02 5.69 17.31
N ALA A 370 -17.04 5.45 18.19
CA ALA A 370 -15.65 5.80 17.92
C ALA A 370 -15.09 5.13 16.66
N LEU A 371 -15.44 3.86 16.41
CA LEU A 371 -15.01 3.14 15.20
C LEU A 371 -15.60 3.72 13.91
N ILE A 372 -16.90 4.05 13.91
CA ILE A 372 -17.55 4.66 12.74
C ILE A 372 -17.01 6.07 12.49
N ASP A 373 -16.79 6.87 13.53
CA ASP A 373 -16.22 8.21 13.39
C ASP A 373 -14.78 8.15 12.86
N PHE A 374 -13.98 7.19 13.32
CA PHE A 374 -12.62 6.96 12.83
C PHE A 374 -12.55 6.59 11.33
N LEU A 375 -13.56 5.87 10.83
CA LEU A 375 -13.67 5.48 9.42
C LEU A 375 -14.48 6.49 8.59
N THR A 376 -14.85 7.63 9.17
CA THR A 376 -15.55 8.73 8.50
C THR A 376 -14.59 9.85 8.10
N PHE A 377 -14.71 10.32 6.86
CA PHE A 377 -13.84 11.33 6.30
C PHE A 377 -14.14 12.72 6.89
N ASP A 378 -13.20 13.23 7.69
CA ASP A 378 -13.14 14.61 8.17
C ASP A 378 -12.24 15.54 7.33
N HIS A 379 -12.84 16.29 6.41
CA HIS A 379 -12.12 17.30 5.59
C HIS A 379 -11.42 18.41 6.39
N THR A 380 -11.67 18.54 7.69
CA THR A 380 -11.05 19.57 8.55
C THR A 380 -9.75 19.10 9.19
N ASP A 381 -9.46 17.80 9.21
CA ASP A 381 -8.20 17.27 9.73
C ASP A 381 -7.05 17.61 8.78
N LYS A 382 -6.18 18.51 9.24
CA LYS A 382 -4.97 18.95 8.53
C LYS A 382 -3.70 18.37 9.14
N SER A 383 -3.80 17.36 10.00
CA SER A 383 -2.65 16.84 10.72
C SER A 383 -1.68 16.12 9.77
N ASP A 384 -0.39 16.50 9.84
CA ASP A 384 0.69 15.81 9.11
C ASP A 384 0.94 14.39 9.64
N THR A 385 0.40 14.06 10.82
CA THR A 385 0.65 12.81 11.56
C THR A 385 -0.18 11.62 11.08
N GLY A 386 -1.21 11.84 10.25
CA GLY A 386 -2.01 10.77 9.67
C GLY A 386 -3.03 11.33 8.71
N LYS A 387 -2.60 11.63 7.47
CA LYS A 387 -3.45 12.13 6.40
C LYS A 387 -4.80 11.39 6.41
N ASN A 388 -5.87 12.14 6.65
CA ASN A 388 -7.20 11.66 6.37
C ASN A 388 -7.34 11.51 4.85
N GLU A 389 -7.58 10.28 4.39
CA GLU A 389 -7.66 9.95 2.97
C GLU A 389 -8.84 9.01 2.69
N LEU A 390 -9.44 9.15 1.51
CA LEU A 390 -10.63 8.40 1.12
C LEU A 390 -10.40 6.87 1.12
N TRP A 391 -9.14 6.44 0.94
CA TRP A 391 -8.74 5.02 1.03
C TRP A 391 -8.88 4.42 2.42
N THR A 392 -8.76 5.23 3.48
CA THR A 392 -8.84 4.78 4.88
C THR A 392 -10.12 5.23 5.60
N GLN A 393 -10.81 6.23 5.06
CA GLN A 393 -12.07 6.78 5.56
C GLN A 393 -13.18 6.74 4.49
N PRO A 394 -13.80 5.57 4.23
CA PRO A 394 -14.74 5.38 3.12
C PRO A 394 -16.14 5.97 3.38
N LEU A 395 -16.43 6.40 4.61
CA LEU A 395 -17.72 6.98 4.97
C LEU A 395 -17.66 8.49 4.82
N ILE A 396 -18.61 9.08 4.10
CA ILE A 396 -18.68 10.53 3.88
C ILE A 396 -19.89 11.09 4.64
N PRO A 397 -19.72 12.12 5.48
CA PRO A 397 -20.84 12.73 6.18
C PRO A 397 -21.79 13.43 5.20
N TYR A 398 -23.10 13.16 5.32
CA TYR A 398 -24.14 13.80 4.52
C TYR A 398 -25.05 14.68 5.38
N THR A 399 -25.55 14.13 6.47
CA THR A 399 -26.23 14.83 7.58
C THR A 399 -25.75 14.24 8.90
N ASP A 400 -26.21 14.78 10.03
CA ASP A 400 -25.84 14.26 11.36
C ASP A 400 -26.27 12.78 11.56
N ASP A 401 -27.31 12.35 10.86
CA ASP A 401 -27.91 11.01 10.96
C ASP A 401 -27.66 10.11 9.74
N LYS A 402 -27.15 10.66 8.61
CA LYS A 402 -26.91 9.91 7.37
C LYS A 402 -25.47 10.01 6.89
N LEU A 403 -24.98 8.88 6.40
CA LEU A 403 -23.66 8.72 5.80
C LEU A 403 -23.81 8.27 4.34
N LEU A 404 -22.88 8.68 3.49
CA LEU A 404 -22.66 8.08 2.18
C LEU A 404 -21.49 7.11 2.26
N VAL A 405 -21.50 6.07 1.42
CA VAL A 405 -20.48 5.02 1.41
C VAL A 405 -19.77 5.02 0.07
N LEU A 406 -18.44 5.11 0.08
CA LEU A 406 -17.60 4.85 -1.08
C LEU A 406 -17.34 3.35 -1.23
N PHE A 407 -17.72 2.78 -2.37
CA PHE A 407 -17.52 1.36 -2.63
C PHE A 407 -16.09 1.02 -3.02
N THR A 408 -15.43 1.86 -3.83
CA THR A 408 -14.06 1.60 -4.31
C THR A 408 -13.08 1.31 -3.17
N PRO A 409 -12.97 2.12 -2.08
CA PRO A 409 -12.03 1.83 -1.01
C PRO A 409 -12.37 0.53 -0.27
N LEU A 410 -13.65 0.25 -0.04
CA LEU A 410 -14.08 -0.95 0.70
C LEU A 410 -13.91 -2.25 -0.07
N LEU A 411 -14.05 -2.21 -1.40
CA LEU A 411 -14.05 -3.41 -2.24
C LEU A 411 -12.69 -3.65 -2.91
N TRP A 412 -11.94 -2.58 -3.20
CA TRP A 412 -10.69 -2.60 -3.96
C TRP A 412 -9.49 -2.07 -3.17
N GLY A 413 -9.69 -1.58 -1.94
CA GLY A 413 -8.59 -1.13 -1.08
C GLY A 413 -7.81 -2.28 -0.45
N THR A 414 -6.51 -2.08 -0.27
CA THR A 414 -5.61 -3.06 0.38
C THR A 414 -5.49 -2.80 1.87
N THR A 415 -5.84 -3.80 2.68
CA THR A 415 -5.81 -3.64 4.14
C THR A 415 -4.38 -3.63 4.71
N GLU A 416 -3.41 -4.20 3.97
CA GLU A 416 -1.97 -4.13 4.29
C GLU A 416 -1.45 -2.69 4.30
N ARG A 417 -1.93 -1.83 3.40
CA ARG A 417 -1.63 -0.39 3.41
C ARG A 417 -2.36 0.29 4.57
N ASN A 418 -3.67 0.08 4.65
CA ASN A 418 -4.55 0.82 5.55
C ASN A 418 -4.20 0.61 7.03
N VAL A 419 -3.83 -0.61 7.43
CA VAL A 419 -3.46 -0.93 8.83
C VAL A 419 -2.31 -0.05 9.34
N ASN A 420 -1.35 0.27 8.49
CA ASN A 420 -0.20 1.08 8.86
C ASN A 420 -0.58 2.55 9.08
N ILE A 421 -1.54 3.04 8.30
CA ILE A 421 -2.10 4.39 8.45
C ILE A 421 -2.97 4.44 9.71
N TRP A 422 -3.82 3.44 9.92
CA TRP A 422 -4.65 3.35 11.11
C TRP A 422 -3.83 3.29 12.39
N LEU A 423 -2.77 2.47 12.45
CA LEU A 423 -1.88 2.42 13.62
C LEU A 423 -1.27 3.79 13.95
N ARG A 424 -0.89 4.58 12.94
CA ARG A 424 -0.40 5.96 13.14
C ARG A 424 -1.50 6.89 13.66
N GLN A 425 -2.68 6.85 13.06
CA GLN A 425 -3.83 7.67 13.46
C GLN A 425 -4.30 7.33 14.88
N MET A 426 -4.18 6.06 15.28
CA MET A 426 -4.43 5.56 16.63
C MET A 426 -3.36 5.99 17.66
N GLY A 427 -2.21 6.50 17.20
CA GLY A 427 -1.11 6.94 18.05
C GLY A 427 -0.20 5.80 18.54
N ALA A 428 -0.21 4.64 17.88
CA ALA A 428 0.68 3.53 18.22
C ALA A 428 2.14 3.87 17.92
N ASP A 429 3.05 3.51 18.83
CA ASP A 429 4.49 3.65 18.59
C ASP A 429 4.98 2.56 17.62
N LEU A 430 5.19 2.96 16.37
CA LEU A 430 5.66 2.07 15.32
C LEU A 430 7.10 1.56 15.55
N ALA A 431 7.87 2.13 16.48
CA ALA A 431 9.23 1.69 16.79
C ALA A 431 9.26 0.32 17.48
N ALA A 432 8.22 -0.02 18.27
CA ALA A 432 8.08 -1.33 18.93
C ALA A 432 8.07 -2.51 17.92
N ARG A 433 7.70 -2.22 16.66
CA ARG A 433 7.66 -3.21 15.56
C ARG A 433 9.03 -3.84 15.29
N GLY A 434 10.12 -3.08 15.50
CA GLY A 434 11.47 -3.50 15.14
C GLY A 434 11.89 -4.78 15.86
N SER A 435 11.89 -4.74 17.19
CA SER A 435 12.34 -5.87 18.01
C SER A 435 11.46 -7.12 17.88
N SER A 436 10.13 -6.92 17.76
CA SER A 436 9.18 -7.99 17.47
C SER A 436 9.45 -8.64 16.10
N PHE A 437 9.71 -7.83 15.08
CA PHE A 437 10.03 -8.31 13.75
C PHE A 437 11.37 -9.06 13.70
N GLU A 438 12.42 -8.56 14.35
CA GLU A 438 13.71 -9.25 14.41
C GLU A 438 13.59 -10.65 15.03
N THR A 439 12.81 -10.76 16.12
CA THR A 439 12.56 -12.04 16.78
C THR A 439 11.79 -12.98 15.88
N HIS A 440 10.76 -12.47 15.19
CA HIS A 440 10.00 -13.23 14.21
C HIS A 440 10.89 -13.76 13.08
N VAL A 441 11.75 -12.91 12.50
CA VAL A 441 12.73 -13.30 11.47
C VAL A 441 13.58 -14.47 11.93
N ARG A 442 14.19 -14.38 13.12
CA ARG A 442 15.05 -15.45 13.67
C ARG A 442 14.27 -16.76 13.80
N GLN A 443 13.04 -16.72 14.31
CA GLN A 443 12.17 -17.90 14.42
C GLN A 443 11.80 -18.50 13.05
N VAL A 444 11.50 -17.66 12.06
CA VAL A 444 11.21 -18.11 10.69
C VAL A 444 12.43 -18.81 10.10
N LEU A 445 13.61 -18.17 10.15
CA LEU A 445 14.85 -18.74 9.63
C LEU A 445 15.23 -20.03 10.36
N GLU A 446 15.03 -20.13 11.68
CA GLU A 446 15.26 -21.36 12.46
C GLU A 446 14.35 -22.51 12.02
N ARG A 447 13.08 -22.24 11.70
CA ARG A 447 12.17 -23.25 11.14
C ARG A 447 12.69 -23.75 9.79
N TYR A 448 13.01 -22.85 8.86
CA TYR A 448 13.55 -23.25 7.56
C TYR A 448 14.92 -23.95 7.66
N ALA A 449 15.77 -23.53 8.61
CA ALA A 449 17.04 -24.19 8.88
C ALA A 449 16.87 -25.63 9.41
N ARG A 450 15.85 -25.87 10.26
CA ARG A 450 15.54 -27.23 10.77
C ARG A 450 15.08 -28.18 9.68
N ASP A 451 14.31 -27.66 8.72
CA ASP A 451 13.78 -28.41 7.58
C ASP A 451 14.80 -28.51 6.43
N SER A 452 15.87 -27.73 6.49
CA SER A 452 16.93 -27.71 5.48
C SER A 452 17.70 -29.03 5.42
N ARG A 453 18.14 -29.37 4.19
CA ARG A 453 19.11 -30.45 3.94
C ARG A 453 20.44 -30.19 4.66
N LEU A 454 20.76 -28.93 4.93
CA LEU A 454 21.97 -28.49 5.61
C LEU A 454 21.77 -28.27 7.12
N LYS A 455 20.67 -28.72 7.73
CA LYS A 455 20.35 -28.46 9.16
C LYS A 455 21.47 -28.70 10.17
N LYS A 456 22.38 -29.65 9.91
CA LYS A 456 23.54 -29.95 10.78
C LYS A 456 24.67 -28.92 10.68
N HIS A 457 24.65 -28.10 9.63
CA HIS A 457 25.66 -27.11 9.28
C HIS A 457 25.15 -25.67 9.41
N ILE A 458 23.87 -25.49 9.77
CA ILE A 458 23.27 -24.17 9.96
C ILE A 458 23.10 -23.91 11.45
N ARG A 459 23.54 -22.74 11.92
CA ARG A 459 23.33 -22.27 13.29
C ARG A 459 22.91 -20.82 13.26
N ILE A 460 21.86 -20.47 13.98
CA ILE A 460 21.36 -19.10 14.07
C ILE A 460 21.51 -18.64 15.52
N MET A 461 21.99 -17.41 15.72
CA MET A 461 21.98 -16.78 17.03
C MET A 461 20.52 -16.44 17.39
N PRO A 462 19.98 -16.93 18.52
CA PRO A 462 18.56 -16.77 18.85
C PRO A 462 18.19 -15.33 19.24
N HIS A 463 19.18 -14.47 19.47
CA HIS A 463 19.02 -13.09 19.96
C HIS A 463 19.95 -12.16 19.18
N ALA A 464 19.69 -10.84 19.23
CA ALA A 464 20.66 -9.86 18.76
C ALA A 464 21.99 -9.98 19.52
N PHE A 465 23.10 -9.74 18.84
CA PHE A 465 24.44 -9.89 19.40
C PHE A 465 25.12 -8.54 19.56
N THR A 466 25.37 -8.14 20.80
CA THR A 466 26.15 -6.94 21.12
C THR A 466 27.65 -7.25 21.08
N PHE A 467 28.34 -6.73 20.07
CA PHE A 467 29.78 -6.83 19.92
C PHE A 467 30.48 -5.66 20.61
N ASN A 468 31.11 -5.92 21.76
CA ASN A 468 31.87 -4.89 22.48
C ASN A 468 33.20 -4.63 21.80
N LEU A 469 33.45 -3.39 21.40
CA LEU A 469 34.70 -2.97 20.79
C LEU A 469 35.79 -2.74 21.86
N PRO A 470 37.08 -2.87 21.52
CA PRO A 470 38.17 -2.49 22.41
C PRO A 470 38.05 -1.02 22.84
N LYS A 471 38.65 -0.64 23.99
CA LYS A 471 38.48 0.65 24.70
C LYS A 471 38.64 1.95 23.86
N THR A 472 39.13 1.87 22.63
CA THR A 472 39.30 2.99 21.69
C THR A 472 38.17 3.13 20.66
N GLY A 473 37.21 2.19 20.61
CA GLY A 473 36.07 2.23 19.69
C GLY A 473 35.03 3.29 20.08
N LYS A 474 34.54 4.06 19.10
CA LYS A 474 33.36 4.92 19.22
C LYS A 474 32.38 4.57 18.08
N PRO A 475 31.12 4.18 18.36
CA PRO A 475 30.58 3.80 19.68
C PRO A 475 31.35 2.62 20.32
N PRO A 476 31.20 2.36 21.64
CA PRO A 476 31.95 1.30 22.33
C PRO A 476 31.48 -0.12 22.00
N TYR A 477 30.37 -0.25 21.28
CA TYR A 477 29.82 -1.54 20.83
C TYR A 477 29.08 -1.37 19.50
N GLU A 478 28.87 -2.50 18.83
CA GLU A 478 27.96 -2.65 17.68
C GLU A 478 26.89 -3.68 18.04
N ASP A 479 25.61 -3.36 17.83
CA ASP A 479 24.54 -4.35 17.94
C ASP A 479 24.32 -5.02 16.58
N ILE A 480 24.25 -6.34 16.53
CA ILE A 480 24.09 -7.12 15.30
C ILE A 480 22.78 -7.90 15.39
N ASP A 481 21.84 -7.61 14.50
CA ASP A 481 20.47 -8.13 14.59
C ASP A 481 20.40 -9.61 14.20
N LEU A 482 21.21 -10.05 13.23
CA LEU A 482 21.24 -11.42 12.75
C LEU A 482 22.68 -11.94 12.61
N LEU A 483 22.93 -13.09 13.25
CA LEU A 483 24.10 -13.93 12.99
C LEU A 483 23.62 -15.33 12.62
N MET A 484 23.96 -15.77 11.42
CA MET A 484 23.66 -17.12 10.93
C MET A 484 24.90 -17.73 10.30
N LEU A 485 25.35 -18.86 10.82
CA LEU A 485 26.48 -19.61 10.29
C LEU A 485 25.98 -20.74 9.39
N ILE A 486 26.50 -20.81 8.16
CA ILE A 486 26.30 -21.92 7.21
C ILE A 486 27.69 -22.48 6.89
N GLY A 487 28.06 -23.61 7.49
CA GLY A 487 29.41 -24.16 7.36
C GLY A 487 30.48 -23.20 7.88
N SER A 488 31.27 -22.64 6.97
CA SER A 488 32.34 -21.65 7.16
C SER A 488 31.93 -20.22 6.82
N THR A 489 30.70 -20.01 6.31
CA THR A 489 30.18 -18.69 5.96
C THR A 489 29.27 -18.14 7.05
N LEU A 490 29.66 -17.02 7.65
CA LEU A 490 28.87 -16.26 8.61
C LEU A 490 28.09 -15.16 7.89
N VAL A 491 26.77 -15.35 7.83
CA VAL A 491 25.83 -14.30 7.44
C VAL A 491 25.66 -13.34 8.61
N VAL A 492 25.99 -12.07 8.36
CA VAL A 492 25.83 -10.96 9.30
C VAL A 492 24.76 -10.04 8.74
N GLY A 493 23.67 -9.89 9.47
CA GLY A 493 22.50 -9.19 8.97
C GLY A 493 22.10 -7.96 9.77
N GLU A 494 21.67 -6.92 9.05
CA GLU A 494 20.91 -5.79 9.58
C GLU A 494 19.43 -6.02 9.28
N VAL A 495 18.59 -6.15 10.30
CA VAL A 495 17.17 -6.47 10.13
C VAL A 495 16.36 -5.20 10.35
N LYS A 496 15.62 -4.78 9.33
CA LYS A 496 14.81 -3.56 9.39
C LYS A 496 13.35 -3.84 9.14
N CYS A 497 12.52 -3.34 10.06
CA CYS A 497 11.09 -3.32 9.89
C CYS A 497 10.63 -1.93 9.46
N PHE A 498 10.47 -1.73 8.15
CA PHE A 498 10.00 -0.48 7.58
C PHE A 498 8.55 -0.56 7.14
N LEU A 499 7.92 0.60 7.09
CA LEU A 499 6.61 0.72 6.49
C LEU A 499 6.75 0.64 4.99
N GLN A 500 5.94 -0.20 4.36
CA GLN A 500 5.96 -0.35 2.92
C GLN A 500 5.55 0.98 2.27
N PRO A 501 6.26 1.44 1.23
CA PRO A 501 5.93 2.68 0.58
C PRO A 501 4.64 2.52 -0.25
N ALA A 502 3.81 3.57 -0.23
CA ALA A 502 2.53 3.62 -0.96
C ALA A 502 2.47 4.79 -1.95
N ASP A 503 3.32 5.79 -1.78
CA ASP A 503 3.39 6.99 -2.62
C ASP A 503 4.86 7.34 -2.96
N THR A 504 5.04 8.35 -3.80
CA THR A 504 6.35 8.82 -4.27
C THR A 504 7.29 9.24 -3.13
N LEU A 505 6.79 9.98 -2.14
CA LEU A 505 7.56 10.45 -0.99
C LEU A 505 7.98 9.30 -0.07
N SER A 506 7.06 8.40 0.26
CA SER A 506 7.33 7.24 1.10
C SER A 506 8.29 6.27 0.41
N THR A 507 8.24 6.14 -0.91
CA THR A 507 9.24 5.39 -1.70
C THR A 507 10.65 5.98 -1.52
N PHE A 508 10.79 7.30 -1.64
CA PHE A 508 12.05 7.99 -1.35
C PHE A 508 12.52 7.75 0.09
N LYS A 509 11.66 8.00 1.09
CA LYS A 509 11.99 7.82 2.50
C LYS A 509 12.38 6.39 2.84
N HIS A 510 11.74 5.41 2.20
CA HIS A 510 12.09 4.00 2.36
C HIS A 510 13.47 3.73 1.75
N ARG A 511 13.75 4.21 0.54
CA ARG A 511 15.06 4.07 -0.11
C ARG A 511 16.19 4.63 0.76
N ASP A 512 16.00 5.85 1.27
CA ASP A 512 16.97 6.55 2.12
C ASP A 512 17.30 5.73 3.39
N LYS A 513 16.27 5.19 4.06
CA LYS A 513 16.45 4.29 5.21
C LYS A 513 17.15 2.98 4.88
N VAL A 514 16.92 2.44 3.68
CA VAL A 514 17.61 1.22 3.21
C VAL A 514 19.09 1.51 2.95
N ILE A 515 19.41 2.65 2.32
CA ILE A 515 20.80 3.10 2.12
C ILE A 515 21.50 3.27 3.47
N ASP A 516 20.84 3.90 4.45
CA ASP A 516 21.37 4.02 5.81
C ASP A 516 21.62 2.65 6.47
N ALA A 517 20.74 1.67 6.26
CA ALA A 517 20.92 0.31 6.76
C ALA A 517 22.12 -0.39 6.12
N CYS A 518 22.33 -0.20 4.82
CA CYS A 518 23.54 -0.69 4.13
C CYS A 518 24.81 -0.05 4.71
N ALA A 519 24.84 1.27 4.90
CA ALA A 519 25.98 1.96 5.50
C ALA A 519 26.25 1.51 6.95
N GLN A 520 25.19 1.30 7.74
CA GLN A 520 25.30 0.73 9.10
C GLN A 520 25.92 -0.67 9.07
N LEU A 521 25.46 -1.54 8.17
CA LEU A 521 25.98 -2.90 8.06
C LEU A 521 27.43 -2.91 7.59
N ALA A 522 27.79 -2.11 6.57
CA ALA A 522 29.16 -1.98 6.09
C ALA A 522 30.13 -1.63 7.24
N ARG A 523 29.75 -0.64 8.07
CA ARG A 523 30.51 -0.27 9.26
C ARG A 523 30.67 -1.44 10.23
N LYS A 524 29.58 -2.19 10.51
CA LYS A 524 29.62 -3.36 11.41
C LYS A 524 30.56 -4.44 10.88
N ILE A 525 30.52 -4.74 9.58
CA ILE A 525 31.43 -5.70 8.95
C ILE A 525 32.88 -5.26 9.09
N GLU A 526 33.18 -3.99 8.80
CA GLU A 526 34.53 -3.45 8.94
C GLU A 526 35.06 -3.60 10.38
N ARG A 527 34.21 -3.33 11.39
CA ARG A 527 34.56 -3.51 12.80
C ARG A 527 34.81 -4.97 13.18
N ILE A 528 34.01 -5.90 12.65
CA ILE A 528 34.22 -7.35 12.87
C ILE A 528 35.58 -7.76 12.29
N GLN A 529 35.90 -7.31 11.07
CA GLN A 529 37.17 -7.63 10.41
C GLN A 529 38.37 -7.03 11.16
N GLN A 530 38.29 -5.76 11.57
CA GLN A 530 39.35 -5.08 12.35
C GLN A 530 39.62 -5.73 13.71
N HIS A 531 38.61 -6.38 14.30
CA HIS A 531 38.68 -6.91 15.67
C HIS A 531 38.28 -8.40 15.76
N GLU A 532 38.57 -9.18 14.72
CA GLU A 532 38.10 -10.56 14.54
C GLU A 532 38.38 -11.47 15.76
N LYS A 533 39.58 -11.37 16.35
CA LYS A 533 39.95 -12.15 17.55
C LYS A 533 39.02 -11.86 18.74
N SER A 534 38.67 -10.60 18.95
CA SER A 534 37.73 -10.19 20.01
C SER A 534 36.32 -10.68 19.70
N PHE A 535 35.89 -10.51 18.45
CA PHE A 535 34.59 -10.97 17.98
C PHE A 535 34.40 -12.46 18.21
N ARG A 536 35.34 -13.30 17.73
CA ARG A 536 35.33 -14.76 17.95
C ARG A 536 35.26 -15.14 19.43
N LYS A 537 36.01 -14.47 20.30
CA LYS A 537 35.99 -14.72 21.75
C LYS A 537 34.61 -14.40 22.35
N GLN A 538 33.97 -13.32 21.91
CA GLN A 538 32.64 -12.92 22.38
C GLN A 538 31.54 -13.86 21.84
N CYS A 539 31.61 -14.26 20.57
CA CYS A 539 30.70 -15.27 20.03
C CYS A 539 30.82 -16.60 20.77
N LEU A 540 32.04 -17.05 21.10
CA LEU A 540 32.25 -18.26 21.89
C LEU A 540 31.60 -18.16 23.28
N LYS A 541 31.72 -17.00 23.96
CA LYS A 541 31.04 -16.75 25.24
C LYS A 541 29.52 -16.78 25.12
N ALA A 542 28.98 -16.37 23.97
CA ALA A 542 27.56 -16.47 23.64
C ALA A 542 27.16 -17.86 23.11
N ASN A 543 27.98 -18.89 23.32
CA ASN A 543 27.76 -20.26 22.85
C ASN A 543 27.61 -20.38 21.31
N PHE A 544 28.26 -19.49 20.57
CA PHE A 544 28.26 -19.45 19.11
C PHE A 544 29.69 -19.57 18.56
N PRO A 545 30.36 -20.74 18.71
CA PRO A 545 31.70 -20.93 18.17
C PRO A 545 31.73 -20.76 16.64
N LEU A 546 32.74 -20.05 16.15
CA LEU A 546 33.00 -19.80 14.73
C LEU A 546 34.14 -20.71 14.23
N PRO A 547 34.07 -21.22 12.99
CA PRO A 547 35.11 -22.06 12.39
C PRO A 547 36.40 -21.26 12.11
N GLU A 548 37.55 -21.93 12.05
CA GLU A 548 38.84 -21.26 11.82
C GLU A 548 38.86 -20.46 10.52
N LYS A 549 38.54 -21.11 9.39
CA LYS A 549 38.28 -20.43 8.12
C LYS A 549 36.88 -19.83 8.18
N LEU A 550 36.79 -18.52 8.07
CA LEU A 550 35.53 -17.77 8.15
C LEU A 550 35.40 -16.87 6.93
N SER A 551 34.30 -17.01 6.21
CA SER A 551 33.83 -16.02 5.23
C SER A 551 32.70 -15.21 5.85
N ILE A 552 32.59 -13.91 5.54
CA ILE A 552 31.50 -13.05 6.03
C ILE A 552 30.64 -12.65 4.84
N GLN A 553 29.34 -12.94 4.93
CA GLN A 553 28.34 -12.51 3.96
C GLN A 553 27.43 -11.44 4.60
N PRO A 554 27.53 -10.16 4.22
CA PRO A 554 26.58 -9.15 4.67
C PRO A 554 25.21 -9.36 4.02
N VAL A 555 24.14 -9.01 4.74
CA VAL A 555 22.80 -8.90 4.18
C VAL A 555 21.95 -7.87 4.93
N VAL A 556 21.26 -6.98 4.23
CA VAL A 556 20.17 -6.20 4.81
C VAL A 556 18.88 -7.00 4.60
N LEU A 557 18.16 -7.27 5.70
CA LEU A 557 16.92 -8.03 5.67
C LEU A 557 15.73 -7.14 5.99
N LEU A 558 14.76 -7.07 5.07
CA LEU A 558 13.56 -6.25 5.19
C LEU A 558 12.31 -7.09 5.47
N ASN A 559 11.30 -6.44 6.05
CA ASN A 559 9.98 -7.02 6.34
C ASN A 559 9.03 -7.09 5.15
N GLY A 560 9.40 -6.53 4.00
CA GLY A 560 8.56 -6.54 2.81
C GLY A 560 9.37 -6.32 1.54
N PRO A 561 8.72 -6.38 0.38
CA PRO A 561 9.40 -6.51 -0.91
C PRO A 561 10.07 -5.25 -1.43
N ALA A 562 9.71 -4.08 -0.89
CA ALA A 562 10.23 -2.81 -1.38
C ALA A 562 11.75 -2.76 -1.27
N HIS A 563 12.41 -2.43 -2.38
CA HIS A 563 13.85 -2.34 -2.54
C HIS A 563 14.64 -3.67 -2.40
N CYS A 564 13.98 -4.82 -2.27
CA CYS A 564 14.66 -6.11 -2.22
C CYS A 564 15.11 -6.62 -3.59
N GLY A 565 16.21 -7.37 -3.61
CA GLY A 565 16.73 -8.07 -4.78
C GLY A 565 17.65 -7.26 -5.70
N ILE A 566 17.96 -6.03 -5.31
CA ILE A 566 18.98 -5.20 -5.94
C ILE A 566 19.95 -4.77 -4.84
N PRO A 567 21.25 -5.05 -4.97
CA PRO A 567 22.23 -4.68 -3.96
C PRO A 567 22.53 -3.18 -4.05
N TYR A 568 22.91 -2.59 -2.91
CA TYR A 568 23.42 -1.22 -2.84
C TYR A 568 24.84 -1.23 -2.29
N GLU A 569 25.78 -0.62 -3.02
CA GLU A 569 27.22 -0.63 -2.69
C GLU A 569 27.77 -2.04 -2.39
N GLY A 570 27.30 -3.04 -3.14
CA GLY A 570 27.72 -4.44 -2.98
C GLY A 570 27.08 -5.19 -1.80
N ILE A 571 26.23 -4.54 -1.01
CA ILE A 571 25.48 -5.18 0.08
C ILE A 571 24.14 -5.70 -0.47
N PRO A 572 23.89 -7.02 -0.38
CA PRO A 572 22.58 -7.58 -0.73
C PRO A 572 21.47 -7.05 0.16
N ILE A 573 20.34 -6.70 -0.45
CA ILE A 573 19.12 -6.30 0.24
C ILE A 573 18.06 -7.34 -0.11
N VAL A 574 17.57 -8.08 0.87
CA VAL A 574 16.62 -9.18 0.66
C VAL A 574 15.50 -9.11 1.69
N ASP A 575 14.42 -9.84 1.46
CA ASP A 575 13.39 -10.05 2.47
C ASP A 575 13.49 -11.45 3.08
N THR A 576 12.65 -11.69 4.08
CA THR A 576 12.59 -12.98 4.77
C THR A 576 12.30 -14.13 3.81
N LEU A 577 11.50 -13.90 2.76
CA LEU A 577 11.17 -14.93 1.77
C LEU A 577 12.41 -15.34 0.98
N ILE A 578 13.17 -14.39 0.40
CA ILE A 578 14.39 -14.70 -0.36
C ILE A 578 15.39 -15.49 0.50
N LEU A 579 15.68 -15.03 1.72
CA LEU A 579 16.65 -15.71 2.57
C LEU A 579 16.17 -17.10 3.00
N SER A 580 14.88 -17.25 3.32
CA SER A 580 14.29 -18.54 3.68
C SER A 580 14.28 -19.53 2.52
N THR A 581 13.99 -19.06 1.30
CA THR A 581 14.08 -19.89 0.07
C THR A 581 15.50 -20.35 -0.21
N PHE A 582 16.53 -19.58 0.15
CA PHE A 582 17.89 -20.11 0.06
C PHE A 582 18.05 -21.34 0.96
N LEU A 583 17.58 -21.29 2.21
CA LEU A 583 17.74 -22.37 3.19
C LEU A 583 17.02 -23.67 2.79
N THR A 584 15.94 -23.59 1.99
CA THR A 584 15.29 -24.79 1.43
C THR A 584 16.16 -25.47 0.37
N GLY A 585 17.08 -24.73 -0.26
CA GLY A 585 17.94 -25.19 -1.35
C GLY A 585 17.23 -25.33 -2.70
N VAL A 586 15.97 -24.90 -2.79
CA VAL A 586 15.16 -25.04 -4.00
C VAL A 586 14.16 -23.89 -4.13
N ILE A 587 14.10 -23.28 -5.31
CA ILE A 587 13.01 -22.41 -5.71
C ILE A 587 11.94 -23.29 -6.35
N ARG A 588 10.70 -23.16 -5.87
CA ARG A 588 9.53 -23.83 -6.45
C ARG A 588 8.77 -22.79 -7.27
N GLN A 589 8.52 -23.07 -8.53
CA GLN A 589 7.81 -22.19 -9.46
C GLN A 589 6.77 -22.97 -10.26
N ASN A 590 5.85 -22.28 -10.94
CA ASN A 590 4.76 -22.90 -11.72
C ASN A 590 3.98 -23.94 -10.89
N ILE A 591 3.68 -23.59 -9.64
CA ILE A 591 3.02 -24.49 -8.68
C ILE A 591 1.53 -24.55 -8.99
N THR A 592 1.04 -25.76 -9.28
CA THR A 592 -0.39 -26.06 -9.30
C THR A 592 -0.76 -26.72 -7.98
N GLU A 593 -1.49 -26.01 -7.13
CA GLU A 593 -1.95 -26.49 -5.83
C GLU A 593 -3.47 -26.63 -5.78
N THR A 594 -3.94 -27.67 -5.12
CA THR A 594 -5.35 -27.89 -4.77
C THR A 594 -5.51 -27.95 -3.25
N VAL A 595 -6.75 -28.05 -2.78
CA VAL A 595 -7.04 -28.22 -1.35
C VAL A 595 -6.27 -29.40 -0.75
N ASP A 596 -6.13 -30.49 -1.53
CA ASP A 596 -5.44 -31.73 -1.15
C ASP A 596 -3.90 -31.64 -1.21
N GLY A 597 -3.36 -30.55 -1.75
CA GLY A 597 -1.92 -30.29 -1.83
C GLY A 597 -1.42 -29.95 -3.23
N VAL A 598 -0.10 -29.91 -3.37
CA VAL A 598 0.59 -29.56 -4.63
C VAL A 598 0.53 -30.74 -5.60
N ILE A 599 -0.02 -30.49 -6.80
CA ILE A 599 -0.18 -31.47 -7.88
C ILE A 599 0.98 -31.40 -8.87
N ALA A 600 1.45 -30.20 -9.18
CA ALA A 600 2.56 -29.99 -10.10
C ALA A 600 3.42 -28.81 -9.65
N GLU A 601 4.71 -28.88 -9.94
CA GLU A 601 5.65 -27.79 -9.73
C GLU A 601 6.91 -27.97 -10.57
N GLU A 602 7.59 -26.87 -10.80
CA GLU A 602 8.94 -26.85 -11.33
C GLU A 602 9.91 -26.44 -10.21
N GLN A 603 11.06 -27.12 -10.14
CA GLN A 603 12.07 -26.90 -9.11
C GLN A 603 13.38 -26.40 -9.73
N ILE A 604 13.88 -25.26 -9.26
CA ILE A 604 15.26 -24.80 -9.51
C ILE A 604 16.08 -25.08 -8.26
N HIS A 605 17.01 -26.03 -8.35
CA HIS A 605 17.93 -26.34 -7.25
C HIS A 605 19.00 -25.25 -7.12
N LEU A 606 19.12 -24.68 -5.92
CA LEU A 606 20.11 -23.65 -5.60
C LEU A 606 21.47 -24.24 -5.24
N TYR A 607 21.47 -25.42 -4.62
CA TYR A 607 22.66 -26.18 -4.27
C TYR A 607 22.31 -27.64 -3.98
N ALA A 608 23.29 -28.53 -4.14
CA ALA A 608 23.14 -29.95 -3.81
C ALA A 608 23.74 -30.31 -2.44
N ASP A 609 24.76 -29.58 -2.00
CA ASP A 609 25.54 -29.85 -0.79
C ASP A 609 26.01 -28.54 -0.12
N LEU A 610 26.77 -28.68 0.96
CA LEU A 610 27.29 -27.54 1.73
C LEU A 610 28.25 -26.67 0.91
N SER A 611 29.15 -27.27 0.13
CA SER A 611 30.13 -26.52 -0.66
C SER A 611 29.45 -25.69 -1.74
N GLY A 612 28.44 -26.26 -2.41
CA GLY A 612 27.63 -25.53 -3.38
C GLY A 612 26.83 -24.39 -2.74
N ALA A 613 26.30 -24.60 -1.53
CA ALA A 613 25.59 -23.55 -0.81
C ALA A 613 26.53 -22.39 -0.42
N GLU A 614 27.71 -22.69 0.13
CA GLU A 614 28.69 -21.67 0.49
C GLU A 614 29.18 -20.87 -0.72
N ALA A 615 29.37 -21.53 -1.87
CA ALA A 615 29.80 -20.88 -3.10
C ALA A 615 28.70 -20.01 -3.73
N ASN A 616 27.43 -20.44 -3.67
CA ASN A 616 26.31 -19.76 -4.34
C ASN A 616 25.64 -18.66 -3.50
N LEU A 617 25.84 -18.64 -2.17
CA LEU A 617 25.10 -17.75 -1.28
C LEU A 617 25.23 -16.25 -1.66
N ALA A 618 26.45 -15.79 -1.95
CA ALA A 618 26.70 -14.39 -2.28
C ALA A 618 25.99 -13.96 -3.57
N ASP A 619 26.12 -14.78 -4.61
CA ASP A 619 25.53 -14.54 -5.93
C ASP A 619 24.00 -14.59 -5.86
N TYR A 620 23.45 -15.58 -5.15
CA TYR A 620 22.02 -15.71 -4.95
C TYR A 620 21.42 -14.49 -4.23
N LEU A 621 22.02 -14.02 -3.13
CA LEU A 621 21.48 -12.89 -2.39
C LEU A 621 21.61 -11.58 -3.19
N SER A 622 22.68 -11.42 -3.96
CA SER A 622 22.93 -10.23 -4.79
C SER A 622 22.03 -10.19 -6.03
N ALA A 623 21.71 -11.34 -6.61
CA ALA A 623 20.86 -11.45 -7.78
C ALA A 623 19.90 -12.65 -7.68
N PRO A 624 18.84 -12.56 -6.85
CA PRO A 624 17.91 -13.66 -6.67
C PRO A 624 17.29 -14.08 -8.01
N PRO A 625 17.38 -15.36 -8.43
CA PRO A 625 16.90 -15.81 -9.75
C PRO A 625 15.42 -15.52 -9.99
N GLN A 626 14.63 -15.56 -8.91
CA GLN A 626 13.21 -15.22 -8.88
C GLN A 626 12.87 -13.75 -9.20
N LEU A 627 13.87 -12.90 -9.45
CA LEU A 627 13.71 -11.53 -9.94
C LEU A 627 14.37 -11.30 -11.31
N ALA A 628 14.98 -12.32 -11.90
CA ALA A 628 15.72 -12.19 -13.16
C ALA A 628 14.82 -11.70 -14.30
N TYR A 629 13.63 -12.31 -14.46
CA TYR A 629 12.69 -11.94 -15.53
C TYR A 629 12.19 -10.49 -15.40
N ILE A 630 11.99 -9.98 -14.18
CA ILE A 630 11.60 -8.58 -13.93
C ILE A 630 12.71 -7.63 -14.40
N LYS A 631 13.97 -7.96 -14.08
CA LYS A 631 15.14 -7.17 -14.48
C LYS A 631 15.34 -7.20 -16.00
N THR A 632 15.15 -8.36 -16.63
CA THR A 632 15.27 -8.53 -18.08
C THR A 632 14.18 -7.79 -18.85
N GLY A 633 12.95 -7.76 -18.33
CA GLY A 633 11.81 -7.06 -18.95
C GLY A 633 11.81 -5.55 -18.73
N LEU A 634 12.77 -4.98 -18.00
CA LEU A 634 12.77 -3.56 -17.67
C LEU A 634 13.11 -2.71 -18.91
N THR A 635 12.19 -1.86 -19.33
CA THR A 635 12.32 -0.98 -20.49
C THR A 635 12.02 0.47 -20.12
N LEU A 636 12.68 1.43 -20.79
CA LEU A 636 12.38 2.85 -20.64
C LEU A 636 11.26 3.23 -21.61
N GLN A 637 10.18 3.78 -21.07
CA GLN A 637 8.99 4.23 -21.79
C GLN A 637 8.79 5.74 -21.66
N GLU A 638 7.95 6.31 -22.53
CA GLU A 638 7.56 7.73 -22.51
C GLU A 638 6.04 7.83 -22.59
N SER A 639 5.40 8.32 -21.52
CA SER A 639 3.98 8.66 -21.52
C SER A 639 3.81 10.09 -22.00
N ASN A 640 2.91 10.30 -22.96
CA ASN A 640 2.59 11.61 -23.52
C ASN A 640 1.16 11.99 -23.16
N ARG A 641 1.01 13.13 -22.49
CA ARG A 641 -0.28 13.69 -22.09
C ARG A 641 -0.51 15.02 -22.80
N GLN A 642 -1.59 15.08 -23.57
CA GLN A 642 -1.95 16.23 -24.41
C GLN A 642 -3.41 16.62 -24.19
N HIS A 643 -3.71 17.91 -24.37
CA HIS A 643 -5.08 18.45 -24.38
C HIS A 643 -5.95 18.17 -23.13
N ILE A 644 -5.36 17.89 -21.97
CA ILE A 644 -6.11 17.54 -20.75
C ILE A 644 -6.81 18.78 -20.16
N ALA A 645 -6.10 19.90 -20.07
CA ALA A 645 -6.64 21.17 -19.61
C ALA A 645 -5.92 22.32 -20.32
N GLN A 646 -6.66 23.27 -20.88
CA GLN A 646 -6.05 24.45 -21.50
C GLN A 646 -5.92 25.56 -20.46
N PRO A 647 -4.82 26.35 -20.43
CA PRO A 647 -3.69 26.37 -21.37
C PRO A 647 -2.46 25.57 -20.87
N ILE A 648 -2.64 24.38 -20.27
CA ILE A 648 -1.51 23.57 -19.80
C ILE A 648 -0.81 22.93 -21.00
N GLU A 649 0.52 23.06 -21.08
CA GLU A 649 1.32 22.48 -22.15
C GLU A 649 1.27 20.94 -22.11
N ALA A 650 1.58 20.31 -23.26
CA ALA A 650 1.77 18.86 -23.31
C ALA A 650 2.90 18.41 -22.38
N ILE A 651 2.71 17.26 -21.71
CA ILE A 651 3.68 16.70 -20.76
C ILE A 651 4.14 15.34 -21.27
N SER A 652 5.44 15.15 -21.28
CA SER A 652 6.11 13.88 -21.56
C SER A 652 6.82 13.41 -20.30
N TYR A 653 6.44 12.23 -19.82
CA TYR A 653 7.00 11.62 -18.62
C TYR A 653 7.74 10.35 -19.00
N ARG A 654 9.06 10.32 -18.80
CA ARG A 654 9.88 9.12 -19.02
C ARG A 654 9.96 8.28 -17.76
N TYR A 655 9.68 7.00 -17.88
CA TYR A 655 9.63 6.08 -16.75
C TYR A 655 10.06 4.68 -17.17
N PHE A 656 10.45 3.85 -16.21
CA PHE A 656 10.72 2.45 -16.47
C PHE A 656 9.42 1.64 -16.33
N GLU A 657 9.28 0.58 -17.12
CA GLU A 657 8.18 -0.37 -17.07
C GLU A 657 8.72 -1.79 -17.27
N VAL A 658 8.05 -2.79 -16.69
CA VAL A 658 8.39 -4.21 -16.90
C VAL A 658 7.49 -4.77 -17.99
N VAL A 659 8.07 -5.12 -19.13
CA VAL A 659 7.41 -5.76 -20.27
C VAL A 659 7.80 -7.25 -20.27
N LEU A 660 6.82 -8.12 -20.02
CA LEU A 660 7.01 -9.57 -19.88
C LEU A 660 6.85 -10.34 -21.20
#